data_AF-A0A9E0YS88-F1
#
_entry.id   AF-A0A9E0YS88-F1
#
_cell.length_a   1.000
_cell.length_b   1.000
_cell.length_c   1.000
_cell.angle_alpha   90.00
_cell.angle_beta   90.00
_cell.angle_gamma   90.00
#
_symmetry.space_group_name_H-M   'P 1'
#
loop_
_entity.id
_entity.type
_entity.pdbx_description
1 polymer ?
#
loop_
_entity_poly.entity_id
_entity_poly.type
_entity_poly.pdbx_seq_one_letter_code
_entity_poly.pdbx_strand_id
1 'polypeptide(L)'
;MRKISFRKILLTSLLSLAALLLAAWFGGRTFLEGSLMPTGGSQPIEGLSQPVEVVFDERGIPRIYAATDADGLRALGWLHAGERLFQMELLRAVARGEIAEIVGAAGLESDLLHRQYGFARRIDDDPPELAPEIERLLEAYVGGINARLKADQPLPPSFALLGRQPEPWRIEDVVMLAYYQTWYPTTLVQRLAEAWREAAKAGGQAAADWLTGLPAWGVPSVPAQRITEASNTWVVAPEKSASRHALHAADPHLDYTMAPGLWYAAGIHTEQTLDVVGVTPPGLPFVAMGHNGRIAFAFTVAPVDLYEVYRFERVPGEDAMLIGPEGAFPIAEREEIFEVRDREQPVTRTVATTRYGLVVERDDETVEVLRWAGFELPVSKLVENGLAINRAENFRHFRAAASDMGALSVNWSYSDRQGNIGYVQSTPIPRRQHQTFYTRLDGADPRNHWNGFVPPEQRPYALNPAQGWLANSNNHAAVDSQWPMPGFYKHLRMRRTVDWLADGSAFSAADMRAMQMDYTSERALAWKDWLAGVAAATGRDQIAAELRAWDGVMRPESETAGLFTLWWQFLPGHLFENGALADRRHGRILLDDWMQRPPAGLDLAAMPREEAAERALADVLKRGVRPLGSIQTLTIAHPLAQAGLLGAWLDLSRGPIPIGGGPGSLNVTYHSFDPDSTHLTARAGASMRFVMDWADPDAFTLNLTLGQSGHPLSSHFDDQLTDFLEGRPWNVPFTRAAVEQRAVSKLVLE
;
A
#
# COMPACT_ATOMS: atom_id res chain seq x y z
N MET A 1 -23.75 -36.76 -60.45
CA MET A 1 -23.03 -36.18 -59.28
C MET A 1 -22.92 -34.68 -59.46
N ARG A 2 -23.63 -33.85 -58.66
CA ARG A 2 -23.51 -32.39 -58.73
C ARG A 2 -22.15 -31.99 -58.14
N LYS A 3 -21.28 -31.34 -58.95
CA LYS A 3 -20.01 -30.76 -58.46
C LYS A 3 -20.34 -29.66 -57.46
N ILE A 4 -20.18 -29.95 -56.17
CA ILE A 4 -20.29 -28.92 -55.14
C ILE A 4 -19.08 -27.98 -55.33
N SER A 5 -19.36 -26.69 -55.52
CA SER A 5 -18.33 -25.67 -55.70
C SER A 5 -17.53 -25.53 -54.40
N PHE A 6 -16.21 -25.70 -54.48
CA PHE A 6 -15.28 -25.48 -53.36
C PHE A 6 -15.51 -24.13 -52.67
N ARG A 7 -15.87 -23.09 -53.43
CA ARG A 7 -16.23 -21.76 -52.89
C ARG A 7 -17.47 -21.80 -51.99
N LYS A 8 -18.48 -22.62 -52.30
CA LYS A 8 -19.67 -22.76 -51.47
C LYS A 8 -19.36 -23.52 -50.17
N ILE A 9 -18.52 -24.55 -50.24
CA ILE A 9 -18.07 -25.28 -49.04
C ILE A 9 -17.28 -24.33 -48.14
N LEU A 10 -16.29 -23.63 -48.69
CA LEU A 10 -15.47 -22.68 -47.94
C LEU A 10 -16.30 -21.58 -47.29
N LEU A 11 -17.24 -20.96 -48.05
CA LEU A 11 -18.12 -19.92 -47.51
C LEU A 11 -19.02 -20.46 -46.39
N THR A 12 -19.58 -21.65 -46.55
CA THR A 12 -20.44 -22.27 -45.53
C THR A 12 -19.64 -22.61 -44.28
N SER A 13 -18.42 -23.16 -44.43
CA SER A 13 -17.52 -23.43 -43.30
C SER A 13 -17.12 -22.15 -42.57
N LEU A 14 -16.84 -21.06 -43.30
CA LEU A 14 -16.52 -19.75 -42.70
C LEU A 14 -17.72 -19.16 -41.94
N LEU A 15 -18.93 -19.25 -42.51
CA LEU A 15 -20.15 -18.79 -41.84
C LEU A 15 -20.50 -19.63 -40.61
N SER A 16 -20.34 -20.96 -40.67
CA SER A 16 -20.54 -21.83 -39.52
C SER A 16 -19.50 -21.58 -38.43
N LEU A 17 -18.24 -21.36 -38.80
CA LEU A 17 -17.19 -20.99 -37.86
C LEU A 17 -17.49 -19.62 -37.22
N ALA A 18 -17.90 -18.63 -38.02
CA ALA A 18 -18.32 -17.32 -37.49
C ALA A 18 -19.52 -17.44 -36.55
N ALA A 19 -20.53 -18.24 -36.88
CA ALA A 19 -21.68 -18.48 -36.02
C ALA A 19 -21.31 -19.18 -34.71
N LEU A 20 -20.42 -20.18 -34.76
CA LEU A 20 -19.89 -20.85 -33.56
C LEU A 20 -19.08 -19.90 -32.69
N LEU A 21 -18.23 -19.05 -33.29
CA LEU A 21 -17.46 -18.05 -32.57
C LEU A 21 -18.37 -16.99 -31.94
N LEU A 22 -19.44 -16.56 -32.63
CA LEU A 22 -20.43 -15.64 -32.07
C LEU A 22 -21.25 -16.30 -30.95
N ALA A 23 -21.64 -17.57 -31.09
CA ALA A 23 -22.34 -18.30 -30.04
C ALA A 23 -21.44 -18.48 -28.81
N ALA A 24 -20.15 -18.79 -29.01
CA ALA A 24 -19.16 -18.84 -27.92
C ALA A 24 -18.93 -17.46 -27.30
N TRP A 25 -18.90 -16.39 -28.10
CA TRP A 25 -18.73 -15.01 -27.64
C TRP A 25 -19.90 -14.54 -26.77
N PHE A 26 -21.13 -14.65 -27.26
CA PHE A 26 -22.33 -14.20 -26.54
C PHE A 26 -22.72 -15.16 -25.43
N GLY A 27 -22.65 -16.47 -25.66
CA GLY A 27 -22.91 -17.48 -24.64
C GLY A 27 -21.89 -17.44 -23.51
N GLY A 28 -20.60 -17.27 -23.85
CA GLY A 28 -19.53 -17.06 -22.87
C GLY A 28 -19.77 -15.81 -22.02
N ARG A 29 -20.06 -14.66 -22.65
CA ARG A 29 -20.36 -13.43 -21.90
C ARG A 29 -21.56 -13.58 -20.96
N THR A 30 -22.66 -14.17 -21.44
CA THR A 30 -23.88 -14.38 -20.62
C THR A 30 -23.58 -15.30 -19.43
N PHE A 31 -22.76 -16.34 -19.62
CA PHE A 31 -22.32 -17.20 -18.54
C PHE A 31 -21.49 -16.44 -17.48
N LEU A 32 -20.56 -15.58 -17.92
CA LEU A 32 -19.74 -14.75 -17.03
C LEU A 32 -20.52 -13.61 -16.36
N GLU A 33 -21.61 -13.13 -16.97
CA GLU A 33 -22.53 -12.19 -16.31
C GLU A 33 -23.32 -12.89 -15.18
N GLY A 34 -23.51 -14.22 -15.28
CA GLY A 34 -24.12 -15.02 -14.22
C GLY A 34 -23.30 -15.10 -12.92
N SER A 35 -21.99 -14.79 -12.96
CA SER A 35 -21.13 -14.71 -11.77
C SER A 35 -21.10 -13.34 -11.10
N LEU A 36 -21.86 -12.36 -11.60
CA LEU A 36 -21.98 -11.05 -10.97
C LEU A 36 -22.67 -11.14 -9.60
N MET A 37 -22.23 -10.29 -8.67
CA MET A 37 -22.85 -10.16 -7.35
C MET A 37 -24.27 -9.57 -7.49
N PRO A 38 -25.31 -10.21 -6.93
CA PRO A 38 -26.66 -9.67 -6.99
C PRO A 38 -26.80 -8.49 -6.02
N THR A 39 -27.17 -7.32 -6.54
CA THR A 39 -27.36 -6.09 -5.73
C THR A 39 -28.82 -5.84 -5.36
N GLY A 40 -29.72 -6.77 -5.69
CA GLY A 40 -31.16 -6.63 -5.53
C GLY A 40 -31.88 -7.93 -5.20
N GLY A 41 -33.06 -7.82 -4.59
CA GLY A 41 -33.92 -8.96 -4.25
C GLY A 41 -33.59 -9.56 -2.89
N SER A 42 -33.82 -10.86 -2.72
CA SER A 42 -33.49 -11.60 -1.50
C SER A 42 -32.49 -12.72 -1.80
N GLN A 43 -31.53 -12.97 -0.91
CA GLN A 43 -30.55 -14.05 -1.01
C GLN A 43 -30.47 -14.80 0.32
N PRO A 44 -30.49 -16.15 0.28
CA PRO A 44 -30.35 -16.94 1.50
C PRO A 44 -28.91 -16.90 2.01
N ILE A 45 -28.75 -16.70 3.32
CA ILE A 45 -27.43 -16.78 3.97
C ILE A 45 -27.55 -17.50 5.32
N GLU A 46 -26.83 -18.62 5.43
CA GLU A 46 -26.86 -19.42 6.64
C GLU A 46 -26.23 -18.67 7.83
N GLY A 47 -26.86 -18.77 9.01
CA GLY A 47 -26.31 -18.29 10.27
C GLY A 47 -26.60 -16.82 10.61
N LEU A 48 -27.50 -16.16 9.88
CA LEU A 48 -28.09 -14.89 10.33
C LEU A 48 -29.06 -15.12 11.48
N SER A 49 -29.05 -14.22 12.47
CA SER A 49 -30.03 -14.22 13.54
C SER A 49 -31.32 -13.48 13.17
N GLN A 50 -31.21 -12.50 12.28
CA GLN A 50 -32.28 -11.69 11.68
C GLN A 50 -31.90 -11.30 10.24
N PRO A 51 -32.87 -10.98 9.37
CA PRO A 51 -32.58 -10.48 8.03
C PRO A 51 -31.72 -9.21 8.05
N VAL A 52 -30.84 -9.08 7.07
CA VAL A 52 -29.96 -7.90 6.88
C VAL A 52 -30.36 -7.18 5.60
N GLU A 53 -30.61 -5.87 5.69
CA GLU A 53 -30.84 -5.02 4.51
C GLU A 53 -29.51 -4.43 4.04
N VAL A 54 -29.21 -4.54 2.74
CA VAL A 54 -28.08 -3.88 2.10
C VAL A 54 -28.61 -2.92 1.03
N VAL A 55 -28.31 -1.64 1.21
CA VAL A 55 -28.71 -0.56 0.28
C VAL A 55 -27.50 -0.14 -0.54
N PHE A 56 -27.62 -0.13 -1.86
CA PHE A 56 -26.54 0.27 -2.77
C PHE A 56 -26.80 1.65 -3.38
N ASP A 57 -25.75 2.45 -3.52
CA ASP A 57 -25.76 3.71 -4.27
C ASP A 57 -25.35 3.51 -5.74
N GLU A 58 -25.38 4.59 -6.53
CA GLU A 58 -25.01 4.59 -7.95
C GLU A 58 -23.58 4.11 -8.26
N ARG A 59 -22.69 4.04 -7.26
CA ARG A 59 -21.30 3.51 -7.40
C ARG A 59 -21.15 2.10 -6.85
N GLY A 60 -22.27 1.45 -6.49
CA GLY A 60 -22.28 0.12 -5.92
C GLY A 60 -21.76 0.06 -4.49
N ILE A 61 -21.63 1.18 -3.78
CA ILE A 61 -21.13 1.18 -2.41
C ILE A 61 -22.27 0.72 -1.47
N PRO A 62 -22.15 -0.42 -0.76
CA PRO A 62 -23.19 -0.94 0.12
C PRO A 62 -23.29 -0.18 1.44
N ARG A 63 -24.51 -0.08 1.98
CA ARG A 63 -24.82 0.23 3.40
C ARG A 63 -25.58 -0.93 4.01
N ILE A 64 -24.95 -1.60 4.96
CA ILE A 64 -25.45 -2.80 5.64
C ILE A 64 -26.21 -2.35 6.88
N TYR A 65 -27.46 -2.77 7.02
CA TYR A 65 -28.31 -2.55 8.19
C TYR A 65 -28.68 -3.88 8.83
N ALA A 66 -28.23 -4.11 10.06
CA ALA A 66 -28.39 -5.39 10.75
C ALA A 66 -28.78 -5.22 12.23
N ALA A 67 -29.43 -6.22 12.81
CA ALA A 67 -29.78 -6.20 14.24
C ALA A 67 -28.53 -6.39 15.14
N THR A 68 -27.56 -7.21 14.71
CA THR A 68 -26.37 -7.54 15.50
C THR A 68 -25.08 -7.26 14.74
N ASP A 69 -23.98 -7.09 15.47
CA ASP A 69 -22.65 -6.92 14.86
C ASP A 69 -22.22 -8.17 14.08
N ALA A 70 -22.61 -9.37 14.54
CA ALA A 70 -22.30 -10.60 13.83
C ALA A 70 -23.05 -10.68 12.50
N ASP A 71 -24.33 -10.32 12.46
CA ASP A 71 -25.11 -10.31 11.22
C ASP A 71 -24.54 -9.27 10.22
N GLY A 72 -24.17 -8.09 10.71
CA GLY A 72 -23.52 -7.06 9.90
C GLY A 72 -22.18 -7.51 9.30
N LEU A 73 -21.33 -8.16 10.11
CA LEU A 73 -20.04 -8.67 9.64
C LEU A 73 -20.19 -9.93 8.76
N ARG A 74 -21.20 -10.77 8.99
CA ARG A 74 -21.55 -11.88 8.09
C ARG A 74 -21.94 -11.35 6.72
N ALA A 75 -22.78 -10.32 6.67
CA ALA A 75 -23.12 -9.65 5.41
C ALA A 75 -21.88 -9.03 4.73
N LEU A 76 -20.98 -8.39 5.49
CA LEU A 76 -19.74 -7.85 4.95
C LEU A 76 -18.86 -8.95 4.32
N GLY A 77 -18.70 -10.09 4.98
CA GLY A 77 -17.95 -11.23 4.45
C GLY A 77 -18.55 -11.79 3.16
N TRP A 78 -19.89 -11.87 3.10
CA TRP A 78 -20.61 -12.28 1.90
C TRP A 78 -20.40 -11.30 0.74
N LEU A 79 -20.45 -9.98 1.00
CA LEU A 79 -20.21 -8.92 0.01
C LEU A 79 -18.76 -8.89 -0.47
N HIS A 80 -17.78 -9.00 0.44
CA HIS A 80 -16.38 -9.12 0.09
C HIS A 80 -16.13 -10.31 -0.84
N ALA A 81 -16.68 -11.49 -0.52
CA ALA A 81 -16.58 -12.64 -1.42
C ALA A 81 -17.32 -12.42 -2.75
N GLY A 82 -18.50 -11.78 -2.74
CA GLY A 82 -19.24 -11.52 -3.97
C GLY A 82 -18.50 -10.61 -4.95
N GLU A 83 -17.79 -9.62 -4.44
CA GLU A 83 -17.15 -8.58 -5.26
C GLU A 83 -15.64 -8.80 -5.46
N ARG A 84 -14.97 -9.41 -4.48
CA ARG A 84 -13.51 -9.42 -4.33
C ARG A 84 -12.89 -10.81 -4.10
N LEU A 85 -13.65 -11.90 -4.24
CA LEU A 85 -13.15 -13.25 -3.97
C LEU A 85 -11.83 -13.57 -4.66
N PHE A 86 -11.66 -13.22 -5.94
CA PHE A 86 -10.39 -13.48 -6.63
C PHE A 86 -9.21 -12.73 -6.00
N GLN A 87 -9.39 -11.46 -5.68
CA GLN A 87 -8.37 -10.66 -4.99
C GLN A 87 -8.04 -11.25 -3.61
N MET A 88 -9.06 -11.69 -2.87
CA MET A 88 -8.90 -12.31 -1.56
C MET A 88 -8.13 -13.64 -1.64
N GLU A 89 -8.42 -14.49 -2.62
CA GLU A 89 -7.69 -15.76 -2.83
C GLU A 89 -6.22 -15.53 -3.22
N LEU A 90 -5.95 -14.56 -4.11
CA LEU A 90 -4.56 -14.21 -4.44
C LEU A 90 -3.80 -13.69 -3.21
N LEU A 91 -4.43 -12.81 -2.42
CA LEU A 91 -3.81 -12.27 -1.22
C LEU A 91 -3.57 -13.36 -0.17
N ARG A 92 -4.53 -14.29 -0.01
CA ARG A 92 -4.38 -15.48 0.84
C ARG A 92 -3.20 -16.33 0.38
N ALA A 93 -3.11 -16.66 -0.90
CA ALA A 93 -2.00 -17.44 -1.46
C ALA A 93 -0.64 -16.73 -1.30
N VAL A 94 -0.57 -15.40 -1.49
CA VAL A 94 0.65 -14.63 -1.24
C VAL A 94 1.07 -14.72 0.24
N ALA A 95 0.15 -14.48 1.18
CA ALA A 95 0.46 -14.54 2.61
C ALA A 95 0.84 -15.95 3.08
N ARG A 96 0.26 -17.00 2.48
CA ARG A 96 0.63 -18.40 2.73
C ARG A 96 1.95 -18.80 2.05
N GLY A 97 2.40 -18.06 1.04
CA GLY A 97 3.54 -18.42 0.20
C GLY A 97 3.23 -19.60 -0.72
N GLU A 98 2.11 -19.52 -1.43
CA GLU A 98 1.57 -20.52 -2.36
C GLU A 98 1.18 -19.89 -3.72
N ILE A 99 1.60 -18.67 -4.02
CA ILE A 99 1.21 -17.96 -5.26
C ILE A 99 1.83 -18.60 -6.51
N ALA A 100 2.98 -19.27 -6.40
CA ALA A 100 3.63 -19.97 -7.52
C ALA A 100 2.81 -21.17 -8.03
N GLU A 101 1.93 -21.73 -7.19
CA GLU A 101 0.94 -22.72 -7.63
C GLU A 101 -0.07 -22.13 -8.63
N ILE A 102 -0.30 -20.83 -8.54
CA ILE A 102 -1.31 -20.11 -9.33
C ILE A 102 -0.67 -19.50 -10.58
N VAL A 103 0.46 -18.80 -10.41
CA VAL A 103 1.11 -17.99 -11.47
C VAL A 103 2.42 -18.58 -11.98
N GLY A 104 2.83 -19.75 -11.48
CA GLY A 104 4.04 -20.44 -11.90
C GLY A 104 5.33 -19.79 -11.38
N ALA A 105 6.42 -19.93 -12.15
CA ALA A 105 7.75 -19.49 -11.75
C ALA A 105 7.84 -18.00 -11.36
N ALA A 106 6.97 -17.14 -11.91
CA ALA A 106 6.89 -15.72 -11.56
C ALA A 106 6.49 -15.48 -10.10
N GLY A 107 5.81 -16.44 -9.46
CA GLY A 107 5.39 -16.37 -8.07
C GLY A 107 6.40 -16.91 -7.06
N LEU A 108 7.39 -17.69 -7.51
CA LEU A 108 8.26 -18.45 -6.61
C LEU A 108 9.09 -17.56 -5.68
N GLU A 109 9.59 -16.42 -6.16
CA GLU A 109 10.33 -15.48 -5.31
C GLU A 109 9.45 -14.93 -4.17
N SER A 110 8.17 -14.70 -4.44
CA SER A 110 7.20 -14.33 -3.42
C SER A 110 7.03 -15.44 -2.40
N ASP A 111 6.83 -16.68 -2.84
CA ASP A 111 6.59 -17.80 -1.93
C ASP A 111 7.79 -18.07 -1.02
N LEU A 112 9.00 -18.05 -1.58
CA LEU A 112 10.24 -18.20 -0.82
C LEU A 112 10.33 -17.17 0.31
N LEU A 113 10.02 -15.92 0.00
CA LEU A 113 10.01 -14.83 0.98
C LEU A 113 8.96 -15.07 2.08
N HIS A 114 7.72 -15.35 1.71
CA HIS A 114 6.62 -15.46 2.68
C HIS A 114 6.74 -16.72 3.54
N ARG A 115 7.26 -17.83 3.01
CA ARG A 115 7.61 -19.04 3.79
C ARG A 115 8.83 -18.84 4.67
N GLN A 116 9.78 -17.98 4.29
CA GLN A 116 10.89 -17.59 5.17
C GLN A 116 10.38 -16.82 6.39
N TYR A 117 9.50 -15.83 6.20
CA TYR A 117 8.85 -15.11 7.31
C TYR A 117 7.89 -15.99 8.11
N GLY A 118 7.24 -16.94 7.45
CA GLY A 118 6.36 -17.92 8.06
C GLY A 118 5.06 -17.32 8.59
N PHE A 119 4.41 -16.44 7.82
CA PHE A 119 3.13 -15.83 8.22
C PHE A 119 2.05 -16.87 8.50
N ALA A 120 1.75 -17.74 7.53
CA ALA A 120 0.83 -18.88 7.70
C ALA A 120 1.29 -19.80 8.84
N ARG A 121 2.56 -20.21 8.78
CA ARG A 121 3.16 -21.13 9.76
C ARG A 121 3.00 -20.65 11.19
N ARG A 122 3.20 -19.36 11.46
CA ARG A 122 3.03 -18.83 12.82
C ARG A 122 1.60 -19.04 13.33
N ILE A 123 0.60 -18.82 12.49
CA ILE A 123 -0.80 -19.00 12.87
C ILE A 123 -1.16 -20.49 13.01
N ASP A 124 -0.62 -21.33 12.12
CA ASP A 124 -0.87 -22.78 12.14
C ASP A 124 -0.16 -23.47 13.33
N ASP A 125 1.05 -23.03 13.71
CA ASP A 125 1.85 -23.59 14.82
C ASP A 125 1.41 -23.06 16.20
N ASP A 126 1.03 -21.78 16.28
CA ASP A 126 0.69 -21.07 17.53
C ASP A 126 -0.49 -20.11 17.29
N PRO A 127 -1.72 -20.63 17.10
CA PRO A 127 -2.89 -19.81 16.85
C PRO A 127 -3.14 -18.87 18.05
N PRO A 128 -3.43 -17.58 17.82
CA PRO A 128 -3.61 -16.64 18.92
C PRO A 128 -4.87 -16.97 19.73
N GLU A 129 -4.79 -16.76 21.04
CA GLU A 129 -5.98 -16.74 21.89
C GLU A 129 -6.80 -15.48 21.56
N LEU A 130 -8.02 -15.67 21.06
CA LEU A 130 -8.94 -14.60 20.73
C LEU A 130 -9.92 -14.38 21.88
N ALA A 131 -10.24 -13.12 22.18
CA ALA A 131 -11.33 -12.83 23.09
C ALA A 131 -12.65 -13.42 22.53
N PRO A 132 -13.55 -14.00 23.36
CA PRO A 132 -14.74 -14.70 22.87
C PRO A 132 -15.65 -13.86 21.97
N GLU A 133 -15.72 -12.55 22.20
CA GLU A 133 -16.46 -11.65 21.32
C GLU A 133 -15.82 -11.57 19.92
N ILE A 134 -14.50 -11.46 19.86
CA ILE A 134 -13.73 -11.31 18.61
C ILE A 134 -13.78 -12.59 17.79
N GLU A 135 -13.63 -13.74 18.44
CA GLU A 135 -13.81 -15.05 17.81
C GLU A 135 -15.19 -15.16 17.15
N ARG A 136 -16.26 -14.87 17.90
CA ARG A 136 -17.65 -14.88 17.37
C ARG A 136 -17.85 -13.94 16.18
N LEU A 137 -17.26 -12.74 16.21
CA LEU A 137 -17.35 -11.79 15.10
C LEU A 137 -16.58 -12.28 13.86
N LEU A 138 -15.43 -12.90 14.06
CA LEU A 138 -14.63 -13.51 12.99
C LEU A 138 -15.32 -14.74 12.39
N GLU A 139 -15.92 -15.60 13.20
CA GLU A 139 -16.77 -16.72 12.76
C GLU A 139 -17.92 -16.22 11.88
N ALA A 140 -18.56 -15.12 12.27
CA ALA A 140 -19.66 -14.54 11.49
C ALA A 140 -19.17 -14.04 10.12
N TYR A 141 -18.08 -13.27 10.09
CA TYR A 141 -17.47 -12.77 8.86
C TYR A 141 -17.04 -13.90 7.91
N VAL A 142 -16.31 -14.89 8.44
CA VAL A 142 -15.88 -16.09 7.68
C VAL A 142 -17.08 -16.92 7.21
N GLY A 143 -18.10 -17.06 8.06
CA GLY A 143 -19.36 -17.70 7.70
C GLY A 143 -20.05 -17.03 6.51
N GLY A 144 -19.98 -15.70 6.42
CA GLY A 144 -20.48 -14.92 5.29
C GLY A 144 -19.72 -15.20 3.98
N ILE A 145 -18.39 -15.22 4.04
CA ILE A 145 -17.53 -15.60 2.91
C ILE A 145 -17.91 -17.01 2.43
N ASN A 146 -17.96 -17.97 3.35
CA ASN A 146 -18.22 -19.37 3.03
C ASN A 146 -19.65 -19.60 2.53
N ALA A 147 -20.64 -18.85 3.01
CA ALA A 147 -22.00 -18.89 2.47
C ALA A 147 -22.02 -18.42 1.01
N ARG A 148 -21.25 -17.38 0.67
CA ARG A 148 -21.13 -16.92 -0.72
C ARG A 148 -20.47 -17.97 -1.62
N LEU A 149 -19.46 -18.69 -1.12
CA LEU A 149 -18.78 -19.77 -1.85
C LEU A 149 -19.69 -20.98 -2.13
N LYS A 150 -20.68 -21.23 -1.24
CA LYS A 150 -21.66 -22.33 -1.39
C LYS A 150 -22.85 -21.96 -2.27
N ALA A 151 -23.04 -20.69 -2.61
CA ALA A 151 -24.19 -20.25 -3.40
C ALA A 151 -24.17 -20.90 -4.80
N ASP A 152 -25.35 -21.21 -5.34
CA ASP A 152 -25.52 -21.75 -6.69
C ASP A 152 -25.34 -20.66 -7.76
N GLN A 153 -24.15 -20.06 -7.79
CA GLN A 153 -23.73 -19.09 -8.78
C GLN A 153 -22.37 -19.50 -9.35
N PRO A 154 -22.14 -19.31 -10.66
CA PRO A 154 -20.84 -19.52 -11.25
C PRO A 154 -19.76 -18.68 -10.53
N LEU A 155 -18.57 -19.23 -10.39
CA LEU A 155 -17.42 -18.47 -9.90
C LEU A 155 -17.01 -17.38 -10.89
N PRO A 156 -16.38 -16.30 -10.41
CA PRO A 156 -15.81 -15.29 -11.29
C PRO A 156 -14.92 -15.89 -12.39
N PRO A 157 -14.87 -15.27 -13.58
CA PRO A 157 -14.11 -15.75 -14.74
C PRO A 157 -12.66 -16.15 -14.45
N SER A 158 -12.06 -15.48 -13.47
CA SER A 158 -10.70 -15.71 -13.01
C SER A 158 -10.42 -17.14 -12.54
N PHE A 159 -11.37 -17.75 -11.84
CA PHE A 159 -11.22 -19.13 -11.34
C PHE A 159 -11.29 -20.15 -12.47
N ALA A 160 -12.19 -19.95 -13.44
CA ALA A 160 -12.27 -20.78 -14.63
C ALA A 160 -10.99 -20.72 -15.48
N LEU A 161 -10.40 -19.52 -15.62
CA LEU A 161 -9.15 -19.33 -16.37
C LEU A 161 -7.92 -19.92 -15.68
N LEU A 162 -7.92 -19.95 -14.34
CA LEU A 162 -6.82 -20.52 -13.57
C LEU A 162 -7.00 -22.02 -13.28
N GLY A 163 -8.19 -22.58 -13.52
CA GLY A 163 -8.49 -23.99 -13.25
C GLY A 163 -8.50 -24.33 -11.76
N ARG A 164 -8.72 -23.35 -10.88
CA ARG A 164 -8.69 -23.52 -9.41
C ARG A 164 -10.05 -23.20 -8.81
N GLN A 165 -10.40 -23.93 -7.75
CA GLN A 165 -11.58 -23.67 -6.94
C GLN A 165 -11.14 -22.96 -5.64
N PRO A 166 -11.89 -21.97 -5.14
CA PRO A 166 -11.61 -21.36 -3.84
C PRO A 166 -11.86 -22.37 -2.73
N GLU A 167 -10.98 -22.38 -1.73
CA GLU A 167 -11.16 -23.22 -0.54
C GLU A 167 -11.96 -22.47 0.53
N PRO A 168 -12.72 -23.18 1.40
CA PRO A 168 -13.39 -22.57 2.54
C PRO A 168 -12.41 -21.75 3.38
N TRP A 169 -12.85 -20.57 3.78
CA TRP A 169 -12.10 -19.67 4.65
C TRP A 169 -12.21 -20.12 6.10
N ARG A 170 -11.14 -19.90 6.86
CA ARG A 170 -11.09 -20.11 8.31
C ARG A 170 -10.74 -18.81 9.05
N ILE A 171 -10.89 -18.79 10.37
CA ILE A 171 -10.51 -17.63 11.19
C ILE A 171 -9.00 -17.36 11.05
N GLU A 172 -8.21 -18.42 10.96
CA GLU A 172 -6.77 -18.39 10.79
C GLU A 172 -6.37 -17.63 9.51
N ASP A 173 -7.17 -17.72 8.43
CA ASP A 173 -6.89 -16.96 7.21
C ASP A 173 -7.04 -15.45 7.45
N VAL A 174 -8.06 -15.04 8.21
CA VAL A 174 -8.28 -13.62 8.54
C VAL A 174 -7.17 -13.10 9.46
N VAL A 175 -6.79 -13.87 10.48
CA VAL A 175 -5.70 -13.51 11.40
C VAL A 175 -4.36 -13.49 10.68
N MET A 176 -4.08 -14.45 9.80
CA MET A 176 -2.87 -14.47 8.98
C MET A 176 -2.81 -13.25 8.07
N LEU A 177 -3.91 -12.89 7.40
CA LEU A 177 -3.96 -11.68 6.59
C LEU A 177 -3.75 -10.43 7.44
N ALA A 178 -4.36 -10.34 8.63
CA ALA A 178 -4.12 -9.24 9.54
C ALA A 178 -2.64 -9.14 9.94
N TYR A 179 -2.01 -10.27 10.28
CA TYR A 179 -0.59 -10.32 10.61
C TYR A 179 0.29 -9.91 9.41
N TYR A 180 0.01 -10.43 8.22
CA TYR A 180 0.69 -10.05 6.99
C TYR A 180 0.59 -8.53 6.73
N GLN A 181 -0.57 -7.93 6.97
CA GLN A 181 -0.75 -6.48 6.83
C GLN A 181 0.08 -5.67 7.83
N THR A 182 0.55 -6.25 8.94
CA THR A 182 1.48 -5.55 9.86
C THR A 182 2.93 -5.50 9.33
N TRP A 183 3.32 -6.47 8.49
CA TRP A 183 4.60 -6.47 7.78
C TRP A 183 4.58 -5.53 6.57
N TYR A 184 3.42 -5.33 5.97
CA TYR A 184 3.29 -4.54 4.75
C TYR A 184 3.91 -3.12 4.82
N PRO A 185 3.72 -2.31 5.88
CA PRO A 185 4.37 -1.00 6.02
C PRO A 185 5.89 -1.05 6.16
N THR A 186 6.46 -2.16 6.62
CA THR A 186 7.91 -2.27 6.88
C THR A 186 8.70 -2.55 5.59
N THR A 187 8.03 -2.95 4.50
CA THR A 187 8.65 -3.09 3.17
C THR A 187 9.26 -1.79 2.64
N LEU A 188 8.69 -0.62 2.99
CA LEU A 188 9.26 0.68 2.66
C LEU A 188 10.64 0.88 3.33
N VAL A 189 10.75 0.47 4.60
CA VAL A 189 11.98 0.55 5.39
C VAL A 189 13.04 -0.36 4.77
N GLN A 190 12.66 -1.60 4.41
CA GLN A 190 13.57 -2.60 3.82
C GLN A 190 14.20 -2.17 2.48
N ARG A 191 13.45 -1.48 1.63
CA ARG A 191 13.97 -1.00 0.34
C ARG A 191 15.01 0.09 0.51
N LEU A 192 14.71 1.08 1.34
CA LEU A 192 15.62 2.22 1.54
C LEU A 192 16.91 1.78 2.23
N ALA A 193 16.76 0.78 3.08
CA ALA A 193 17.83 0.03 3.70
C ALA A 193 18.85 -0.61 2.74
N GLU A 194 18.44 -1.11 1.57
CA GLU A 194 19.38 -1.68 0.58
C GLU A 194 20.35 -0.62 0.04
N ALA A 195 19.84 0.52 -0.40
CA ALA A 195 20.66 1.59 -0.97
C ALA A 195 21.70 2.11 0.04
N TRP A 196 21.30 2.17 1.31
CA TRP A 196 22.15 2.64 2.40
C TRP A 196 23.21 1.62 2.78
N ARG A 197 22.92 0.31 2.69
CA ARG A 197 23.92 -0.74 2.88
C ARG A 197 25.05 -0.64 1.85
N GLU A 198 24.71 -0.41 0.58
CA GLU A 198 25.74 -0.23 -0.45
C GLU A 198 26.60 1.02 -0.18
N ALA A 199 25.99 2.13 0.26
CA ALA A 199 26.75 3.31 0.66
C ALA A 199 27.67 3.05 1.87
N ALA A 200 27.18 2.38 2.91
CA ALA A 200 27.97 2.06 4.11
C ALA A 200 29.08 1.04 3.80
N LYS A 201 28.81 0.03 2.98
CA LYS A 201 29.81 -0.94 2.51
C LYS A 201 30.95 -0.24 1.75
N ALA A 202 30.61 0.79 0.98
CA ALA A 202 31.56 1.56 0.20
C ALA A 202 32.39 2.55 1.02
N GLY A 203 31.72 3.32 1.88
CA GLY A 203 32.33 4.44 2.61
C GLY A 203 32.68 4.13 4.07
N GLY A 204 32.50 2.89 4.52
CA GLY A 204 32.78 2.46 5.89
C GLY A 204 32.00 3.24 6.94
N GLN A 205 32.59 3.39 8.13
CA GLN A 205 31.97 4.08 9.26
C GLN A 205 31.61 5.53 8.93
N ALA A 206 32.41 6.24 8.13
CA ALA A 206 32.12 7.62 7.76
C ALA A 206 30.81 7.74 6.96
N ALA A 207 30.53 6.80 6.04
CA ALA A 207 29.25 6.77 5.32
C ALA A 207 28.10 6.42 6.26
N ALA A 208 28.30 5.50 7.21
CA ALA A 208 27.30 5.19 8.23
C ALA A 208 27.00 6.41 9.14
N ASP A 209 28.03 7.15 9.57
CA ASP A 209 27.91 8.37 10.36
C ASP A 209 27.21 9.49 9.58
N TRP A 210 27.49 9.60 8.28
CA TRP A 210 26.76 10.51 7.40
C TRP A 210 25.27 10.14 7.32
N LEU A 211 24.96 8.87 7.02
CA LEU A 211 23.58 8.35 6.95
C LEU A 211 22.83 8.59 8.26
N THR A 212 23.47 8.39 9.41
CA THR A 212 22.85 8.63 10.72
C THR A 212 22.74 10.11 11.09
N GLY A 213 23.62 10.98 10.58
CA GLY A 213 23.62 12.43 10.79
C GLY A 213 22.61 13.21 9.92
N LEU A 214 21.92 12.52 9.03
CA LEU A 214 20.88 13.10 8.20
C LEU A 214 19.54 13.10 8.95
N PRO A 215 18.60 14.00 8.62
CA PRO A 215 17.39 14.17 9.42
C PRO A 215 16.55 12.87 9.47
N ALA A 216 16.70 12.14 10.59
CA ALA A 216 16.01 10.94 11.07
C ALA A 216 16.08 9.69 10.19
N TRP A 217 17.05 8.78 10.41
CA TRP A 217 17.45 7.81 9.37
C TRP A 217 17.98 6.45 9.82
N GLY A 218 17.39 5.29 9.40
CA GLY A 218 18.01 3.95 9.02
C GLY A 218 17.30 2.55 9.31
N VAL A 219 17.96 1.41 8.94
CA VAL A 219 17.71 -0.06 8.55
C VAL A 219 17.54 -1.25 9.60
N PRO A 220 16.77 -2.38 9.42
CA PRO A 220 17.15 -3.63 8.64
C PRO A 220 16.22 -4.22 7.53
N SER A 221 16.37 -5.54 7.24
CA SER A 221 16.59 -6.24 5.95
C SER A 221 15.48 -7.22 5.47
N VAL A 222 15.84 -7.98 4.40
CA VAL A 222 15.18 -9.04 3.58
C VAL A 222 14.34 -8.54 2.36
N PRO A 223 14.16 -9.39 1.33
CA PRO A 223 14.36 -9.10 -0.09
C PRO A 223 13.26 -8.22 -0.73
N ALA A 224 13.58 -7.72 -1.92
CA ALA A 224 12.80 -6.71 -2.64
C ALA A 224 11.37 -7.14 -3.00
N GLN A 225 10.38 -6.65 -2.25
CA GLN A 225 9.02 -6.45 -2.75
C GLN A 225 8.55 -5.00 -2.57
N ARG A 226 7.80 -4.52 -3.57
CA ARG A 226 7.39 -3.12 -3.74
C ARG A 226 5.90 -3.00 -3.53
N ILE A 227 5.45 -2.40 -2.43
CA ILE A 227 3.99 -2.22 -2.27
C ILE A 227 3.56 -0.93 -1.55
N THR A 228 4.34 -0.37 -0.62
CA THR A 228 4.08 0.96 -0.05
C THR A 228 5.07 2.01 -0.54
N GLU A 229 4.56 3.15 -1.00
CA GLU A 229 5.42 4.25 -1.48
C GLU A 229 5.13 5.56 -0.76
N ALA A 230 3.90 5.87 -0.33
CA ALA A 230 3.62 7.07 0.47
C ALA A 230 2.20 7.05 1.07
N SER A 231 1.82 8.10 1.79
CA SER A 231 0.43 8.43 2.13
C SER A 231 0.37 9.90 2.53
N ASN A 232 -0.83 10.43 2.62
CA ASN A 232 -1.14 11.77 3.10
C ASN A 232 -2.33 11.71 4.05
N THR A 233 -2.26 12.47 5.14
CA THR A 233 -3.41 12.83 5.98
C THR A 233 -3.22 14.24 6.50
N TRP A 234 -4.31 14.99 6.62
CA TRP A 234 -4.31 16.24 7.40
C TRP A 234 -5.67 16.51 8.01
N VAL A 235 -5.64 17.15 9.17
CA VAL A 235 -6.79 17.55 9.96
C VAL A 235 -6.67 19.00 10.35
N VAL A 236 -7.78 19.73 10.27
CA VAL A 236 -7.84 21.17 10.53
C VAL A 236 -8.90 21.44 11.59
N ALA A 237 -8.53 22.21 12.60
CA ALA A 237 -9.42 22.59 13.70
C ALA A 237 -10.51 23.59 13.25
N PRO A 238 -11.64 23.68 13.96
CA PRO A 238 -12.73 24.60 13.64
C PRO A 238 -12.31 26.05 13.36
N GLU A 239 -11.33 26.58 14.07
CA GLU A 239 -10.87 27.97 13.96
C GLU A 239 -10.20 28.27 12.61
N LYS A 240 -9.71 27.21 11.94
CA LYS A 240 -9.10 27.25 10.61
C LYS A 240 -10.01 26.67 9.54
N SER A 241 -11.28 26.41 9.84
CA SER A 241 -12.26 25.87 8.90
C SER A 241 -13.31 26.91 8.53
N ALA A 242 -13.64 27.01 7.24
CA ALA A 242 -14.70 27.87 6.74
C ALA A 242 -16.08 27.46 7.28
N SER A 243 -16.29 26.16 7.54
CA SER A 243 -17.53 25.64 8.12
C SER A 243 -17.59 25.79 9.65
N ARG A 244 -16.49 26.22 10.29
CA ARG A 244 -16.29 26.23 11.75
C ARG A 244 -16.46 24.87 12.41
N HIS A 245 -16.24 23.80 11.66
CA HIS A 245 -16.17 22.42 12.15
C HIS A 245 -14.84 21.81 11.73
N ALA A 246 -14.38 20.78 12.44
CA ALA A 246 -13.14 20.12 12.08
C ALA A 246 -13.22 19.52 10.66
N LEU A 247 -12.13 19.60 9.93
CA LEU A 247 -11.98 18.99 8.60
C LEU A 247 -10.93 17.88 8.66
N HIS A 248 -11.12 16.83 7.86
CA HIS A 248 -10.20 15.71 7.77
C HIS A 248 -10.11 15.21 6.33
N ALA A 249 -8.90 15.14 5.78
CA ALA A 249 -8.65 14.54 4.48
C ALA A 249 -7.57 13.46 4.58
N ALA A 250 -7.73 12.42 3.75
CA ALA A 250 -6.77 11.34 3.63
C ALA A 250 -6.75 10.75 2.22
N ASP A 251 -5.55 10.38 1.77
CA ASP A 251 -5.26 9.80 0.47
C ASP A 251 -4.02 8.88 0.59
N PRO A 252 -4.21 7.61 1.02
CA PRO A 252 -3.10 6.66 1.13
C PRO A 252 -2.51 6.35 -0.25
N HIS A 253 -1.17 6.36 -0.37
CA HIS A 253 -0.47 6.14 -1.63
C HIS A 253 0.16 4.73 -1.73
N LEU A 254 -0.56 3.83 -2.39
CA LEU A 254 -0.19 2.43 -2.55
C LEU A 254 0.07 2.11 -4.02
N ASP A 255 0.46 0.88 -4.32
CA ASP A 255 0.35 0.39 -5.70
C ASP A 255 -1.10 0.55 -6.18
N TYR A 256 -1.25 1.26 -7.31
CA TYR A 256 -2.53 1.54 -7.95
C TYR A 256 -2.54 1.10 -9.42
N THR A 257 -1.59 0.23 -9.80
CA THR A 257 -1.45 -0.34 -11.15
C THR A 257 -2.17 -1.67 -11.30
N MET A 258 -2.80 -2.16 -10.23
CA MET A 258 -3.53 -3.42 -10.22
C MET A 258 -5.04 -3.21 -10.07
N ALA A 259 -5.82 -3.97 -10.85
CA ALA A 259 -7.27 -4.03 -10.75
C ALA A 259 -7.73 -5.37 -10.11
N PRO A 260 -8.70 -5.36 -9.20
CA PRO A 260 -9.25 -4.17 -8.53
C PRO A 260 -8.24 -3.52 -7.59
N GLY A 261 -8.47 -2.24 -7.23
CA GLY A 261 -7.69 -1.58 -6.19
C GLY A 261 -7.84 -2.25 -4.83
N LEU A 262 -6.96 -1.93 -3.87
CA LEU A 262 -6.97 -2.56 -2.53
C LEU A 262 -8.29 -2.37 -1.77
N TRP A 263 -8.87 -1.18 -1.87
CA TRP A 263 -9.97 -0.76 -1.01
C TRP A 263 -11.34 -1.20 -1.53
N TYR A 264 -12.22 -1.58 -0.61
CA TYR A 264 -13.65 -1.79 -0.82
C TYR A 264 -14.42 -0.81 0.08
N ALA A 265 -15.23 0.09 -0.48
CA ALA A 265 -15.98 1.05 0.33
C ALA A 265 -17.27 0.41 0.90
N ALA A 266 -17.58 0.59 2.18
CA ALA A 266 -18.79 0.05 2.79
C ALA A 266 -19.24 0.85 4.02
N GLY A 267 -20.54 0.85 4.28
CA GLY A 267 -21.12 1.26 5.57
C GLY A 267 -21.71 0.07 6.31
N ILE A 268 -21.48 -0.01 7.62
CA ILE A 268 -21.96 -1.05 8.52
C ILE A 268 -22.71 -0.36 9.66
N HIS A 269 -24.03 -0.55 9.70
CA HIS A 269 -24.94 0.04 10.67
C HIS A 269 -25.67 -1.08 11.39
N THR A 270 -25.42 -1.22 12.69
CA THR A 270 -26.02 -2.25 13.53
C THR A 270 -26.77 -1.60 14.68
N GLU A 271 -27.82 -2.26 15.14
CA GLU A 271 -28.53 -1.81 16.35
C GLU A 271 -27.71 -2.06 17.63
N GLN A 272 -26.58 -2.77 17.51
CA GLN A 272 -25.74 -3.18 18.63
C GLN A 272 -24.61 -2.18 18.91
N THR A 273 -23.54 -2.14 18.10
CA THR A 273 -22.43 -1.19 18.35
C THR A 273 -21.77 -0.58 17.11
N LEU A 274 -21.83 -1.23 15.95
CA LEU A 274 -21.16 -0.75 14.74
C LEU A 274 -22.05 0.27 14.02
N ASP A 275 -21.50 1.45 13.76
CA ASP A 275 -22.17 2.50 12.97
C ASP A 275 -21.09 3.29 12.23
N VAL A 276 -20.56 2.72 11.15
CA VAL A 276 -19.30 3.14 10.52
C VAL A 276 -19.37 3.08 9.00
N VAL A 277 -18.77 4.06 8.32
CA VAL A 277 -18.64 4.09 6.85
C VAL A 277 -17.22 4.47 6.45
N GLY A 278 -16.71 3.85 5.39
CA GLY A 278 -15.37 4.13 4.89
C GLY A 278 -14.87 3.03 3.96
N VAL A 279 -13.57 2.76 4.00
CA VAL A 279 -12.93 1.67 3.23
C VAL A 279 -12.52 0.51 4.12
N THR A 280 -12.78 -0.71 3.65
CA THR A 280 -12.33 -1.97 4.22
C THR A 280 -11.26 -2.59 3.31
N PRO A 281 -10.28 -3.33 3.87
CA PRO A 281 -9.48 -4.30 3.13
C PRO A 281 -10.30 -5.59 2.97
N PRO A 282 -10.56 -6.09 1.74
CA PRO A 282 -11.17 -7.40 1.55
C PRO A 282 -10.38 -8.49 2.25
N GLY A 283 -11.05 -9.30 3.09
CA GLY A 283 -10.40 -10.27 3.97
C GLY A 283 -10.31 -9.84 5.43
N LEU A 284 -10.55 -8.56 5.77
CA LEU A 284 -10.55 -8.06 7.15
C LEU A 284 -11.94 -7.49 7.54
N PRO A 285 -12.43 -7.76 8.77
CA PRO A 285 -13.82 -7.48 9.17
C PRO A 285 -14.02 -6.09 9.80
N PHE A 286 -13.37 -5.04 9.29
CA PHE A 286 -13.49 -3.68 9.83
C PHE A 286 -13.22 -2.61 8.77
N VAL A 287 -13.74 -1.41 9.01
CA VAL A 287 -13.40 -0.20 8.25
C VAL A 287 -12.03 0.30 8.71
N ALA A 288 -11.06 0.34 7.81
CA ALA A 288 -9.69 0.75 8.10
C ALA A 288 -9.51 2.28 8.13
N MET A 289 -10.26 3.00 7.30
CA MET A 289 -10.27 4.47 7.27
C MET A 289 -11.67 4.96 6.90
N GLY A 290 -12.16 6.02 7.55
CA GLY A 290 -13.52 6.52 7.38
C GLY A 290 -14.00 7.28 8.61
N HIS A 291 -15.31 7.19 8.90
CA HIS A 291 -15.89 7.78 10.09
C HIS A 291 -17.06 6.94 10.64
N ASN A 292 -17.32 7.07 11.94
CA ASN A 292 -18.41 6.37 12.62
C ASN A 292 -19.54 7.30 13.09
N GLY A 293 -19.71 8.39 12.35
CA GLY A 293 -20.60 9.48 12.74
C GLY A 293 -20.18 10.27 13.99
N ARG A 294 -19.15 9.85 14.75
CA ARG A 294 -18.67 10.58 15.94
C ARG A 294 -17.24 11.06 15.74
N ILE A 295 -16.40 10.16 15.23
CA ILE A 295 -14.99 10.38 14.93
C ILE A 295 -14.70 9.98 13.49
N ALA A 296 -13.63 10.54 12.92
CA ALA A 296 -13.09 10.21 11.62
C ALA A 296 -11.61 9.87 11.81
N PHE A 297 -11.16 8.87 11.07
CA PHE A 297 -9.84 8.29 11.25
C PHE A 297 -9.26 7.84 9.91
N ALA A 298 -7.96 8.05 9.78
CA ALA A 298 -7.15 7.56 8.67
C ALA A 298 -5.72 7.38 9.14
N PHE A 299 -4.91 6.68 8.35
CA PHE A 299 -3.52 6.49 8.69
C PHE A 299 -2.57 6.66 7.49
N THR A 300 -1.32 6.97 7.82
CA THR A 300 -0.18 6.90 6.90
C THR A 300 0.84 5.92 7.45
N VAL A 301 1.67 5.34 6.58
CA VAL A 301 2.82 4.52 7.04
C VAL A 301 3.76 5.36 7.93
N ALA A 302 4.14 4.81 9.07
CA ALA A 302 5.24 5.30 9.90
C ALA A 302 6.48 4.44 9.57
N PRO A 303 7.45 4.96 8.80
CA PRO A 303 8.59 4.18 8.30
C PRO A 303 9.66 3.99 9.37
N VAL A 304 9.26 3.55 10.56
CA VAL A 304 10.14 3.29 11.70
C VAL A 304 10.79 1.93 11.53
N ASP A 305 12.02 1.85 11.99
CA ASP A 305 12.80 0.64 11.97
C ASP A 305 12.45 -0.32 13.11
N LEU A 306 11.90 -1.47 12.69
CA LEU A 306 11.40 -2.54 13.55
C LEU A 306 12.21 -3.83 13.47
N TYR A 307 13.40 -3.81 12.86
CA TYR A 307 14.25 -5.00 12.85
C TYR A 307 15.58 -4.77 13.56
N GLU A 308 16.28 -5.88 13.83
CA GLU A 308 17.71 -5.93 14.15
C GLU A 308 18.36 -7.07 13.34
N VAL A 309 19.63 -6.91 12.96
CA VAL A 309 20.43 -7.98 12.35
C VAL A 309 21.61 -8.27 13.26
N TYR A 310 21.66 -9.49 13.77
CA TYR A 310 22.74 -9.96 14.62
C TYR A 310 23.69 -10.85 13.83
N ARG A 311 24.99 -10.65 14.02
CA ARG A 311 26.03 -11.58 13.59
C ARG A 311 26.42 -12.45 14.78
N PHE A 312 26.22 -13.76 14.65
CA PHE A 312 26.65 -14.74 15.64
C PHE A 312 27.83 -15.55 15.11
N GLU A 313 28.79 -15.87 15.99
CA GLU A 313 29.83 -16.85 15.67
C GLU A 313 29.30 -18.28 15.80
N ARG A 314 29.79 -19.18 14.96
CA ARG A 314 29.55 -20.62 15.10
C ARG A 314 30.41 -21.19 16.23
N VAL A 315 29.90 -22.22 16.90
CA VAL A 315 30.71 -23.00 17.83
C VAL A 315 31.73 -23.81 17.02
N PRO A 316 33.05 -23.71 17.30
CA PRO A 316 34.06 -24.44 16.54
C PRO A 316 33.82 -25.95 16.55
N GLY A 317 33.67 -26.55 15.36
CA GLY A 317 33.41 -27.98 15.19
C GLY A 317 31.94 -28.40 15.34
N GLU A 318 31.02 -27.46 15.57
CA GLU A 318 29.58 -27.68 15.68
C GLU A 318 28.80 -26.72 14.76
N ASP A 319 28.75 -27.05 13.46
CA ASP A 319 28.17 -26.16 12.43
C ASP A 319 26.70 -25.79 12.66
N ALA A 320 25.96 -26.55 13.47
CA ALA A 320 24.56 -26.26 13.79
C ALA A 320 24.39 -25.36 15.02
N MET A 321 25.47 -24.96 15.70
CA MET A 321 25.42 -24.24 16.97
C MET A 321 26.05 -22.84 16.85
N LEU A 322 25.40 -21.86 17.44
CA LEU A 322 25.82 -20.47 17.48
C LEU A 322 26.13 -20.03 18.91
N ILE A 323 27.14 -19.17 19.08
CA ILE A 323 27.54 -18.61 20.37
C ILE A 323 26.65 -17.41 20.68
N GLY A 324 25.76 -17.53 21.65
CA GLY A 324 24.86 -16.46 22.08
C GLY A 324 25.18 -15.88 23.46
N PRO A 325 24.45 -14.82 23.87
CA PRO A 325 24.65 -14.14 25.15
C PRO A 325 24.43 -15.03 26.38
N GLU A 326 23.69 -16.13 26.24
CA GLU A 326 23.40 -17.10 27.30
C GLU A 326 24.12 -18.44 27.08
N GLY A 327 25.06 -18.50 26.14
CA GLY A 327 25.74 -19.73 25.71
C GLY A 327 25.31 -20.21 24.33
N ALA A 328 25.72 -21.43 23.98
CA ALA A 328 25.48 -22.00 22.66
C ALA A 328 24.00 -22.33 22.43
N PHE A 329 23.48 -22.04 21.23
CA PHE A 329 22.11 -22.33 20.84
C PHE A 329 22.04 -22.84 19.39
N PRO A 330 21.05 -23.68 19.03
CA PRO A 330 21.00 -24.31 17.73
C PRO A 330 20.37 -23.43 16.64
N ILE A 331 20.73 -23.73 15.39
CA ILE A 331 19.99 -23.33 14.20
C ILE A 331 18.93 -24.40 13.91
N ALA A 332 17.67 -23.98 13.82
CA ALA A 332 16.57 -24.85 13.39
C ALA A 332 16.41 -24.76 11.88
N GLU A 333 16.59 -25.88 11.19
CA GLU A 333 16.39 -26.01 9.74
C GLU A 333 15.13 -26.78 9.43
N ARG A 334 14.42 -26.36 8.38
CA ARG A 334 13.24 -27.03 7.86
C ARG A 334 13.29 -27.02 6.34
N GLU A 335 12.99 -28.15 5.73
CA GLU A 335 12.73 -28.21 4.30
C GLU A 335 11.30 -27.74 4.01
N GLU A 336 11.17 -26.72 3.17
CA GLU A 336 9.91 -26.24 2.60
C GLU A 336 9.82 -26.73 1.16
N ILE A 337 8.63 -27.21 0.79
CA ILE A 337 8.31 -27.73 -0.54
C ILE A 337 7.37 -26.73 -1.21
N PHE A 338 7.74 -26.28 -2.40
CA PHE A 338 7.01 -25.30 -3.19
C PHE A 338 6.50 -25.97 -4.45
N GLU A 339 5.17 -26.10 -4.54
CA GLU A 339 4.49 -26.51 -5.75
C GLU A 339 4.50 -25.32 -6.73
N VAL A 340 4.90 -25.57 -7.99
CA VAL A 340 5.03 -24.52 -9.01
C VAL A 340 4.26 -24.92 -10.25
N ARG A 341 3.32 -24.07 -10.68
CA ARG A 341 2.54 -24.32 -11.89
C ARG A 341 3.44 -24.58 -13.09
N ASP A 342 3.03 -25.52 -13.93
CA ASP A 342 3.72 -25.95 -15.15
C ASP A 342 5.11 -26.56 -14.91
N ARG A 343 5.41 -26.98 -13.66
CA ARG A 343 6.61 -27.72 -13.29
C ARG A 343 6.24 -29.10 -12.76
N GLU A 344 6.89 -30.14 -13.26
CA GLU A 344 6.57 -31.53 -12.86
C GLU A 344 7.09 -31.89 -11.45
N GLN A 345 8.18 -31.27 -11.01
CA GLN A 345 8.78 -31.53 -9.70
C GLN A 345 8.74 -30.27 -8.84
N PRO A 346 8.36 -30.38 -7.56
CA PRO A 346 8.36 -29.23 -6.66
C PRO A 346 9.78 -28.69 -6.46
N VAL A 347 9.86 -27.44 -6.03
CA VAL A 347 11.12 -26.83 -5.59
C VAL A 347 11.23 -27.05 -4.09
N THR A 348 12.35 -27.62 -3.63
CA THR A 348 12.65 -27.70 -2.19
C THR A 348 13.64 -26.63 -1.80
N ARG A 349 13.42 -25.97 -0.65
CA ARG A 349 14.39 -25.06 -0.03
C ARG A 349 14.43 -25.24 1.47
N THR A 350 15.63 -25.13 2.03
CA THR A 350 15.81 -25.11 3.48
C THR A 350 15.57 -23.68 3.99
N VAL A 351 14.60 -23.53 4.89
CA VAL A 351 14.43 -22.33 5.70
C VAL A 351 15.10 -22.56 7.04
N ALA A 352 15.88 -21.57 7.48
CA ALA A 352 16.62 -21.64 8.72
C ALA A 352 16.24 -20.51 9.67
N THR A 353 16.09 -20.86 10.94
CA THR A 353 15.65 -19.95 12.00
C THR A 353 16.44 -20.21 13.28
N THR A 354 16.39 -19.25 14.19
CA THR A 354 16.91 -19.37 15.55
C THR A 354 15.86 -18.83 16.51
N ARG A 355 16.09 -18.97 17.82
CA ARG A 355 15.22 -18.34 18.84
C ARG A 355 15.18 -16.80 18.77
N TYR A 356 16.14 -16.16 18.08
CA TYR A 356 16.17 -14.70 17.89
C TYR A 356 15.51 -14.23 16.59
N GLY A 357 15.33 -15.11 15.60
CA GLY A 357 14.75 -14.71 14.32
C GLY A 357 15.21 -15.55 13.12
N LEU A 358 15.06 -14.98 11.93
CA LEU A 358 15.33 -15.64 10.65
C LEU A 358 16.82 -15.64 10.34
N VAL A 359 17.37 -16.77 9.88
CA VAL A 359 18.72 -16.77 9.30
C VAL A 359 18.64 -16.15 7.90
N VAL A 360 19.41 -15.08 7.67
CA VAL A 360 19.40 -14.33 6.41
C VAL A 360 20.70 -14.46 5.63
N GLU A 361 21.82 -14.72 6.30
CA GLU A 361 23.14 -14.93 5.67
C GLU A 361 23.94 -15.97 6.48
N ARG A 362 24.79 -16.74 5.80
CA ARG A 362 25.61 -17.81 6.39
C ARG A 362 26.99 -17.77 5.78
N ASP A 363 27.98 -17.60 6.64
CA ASP A 363 29.40 -17.76 6.34
C ASP A 363 29.94 -19.02 7.01
N ASP A 364 31.19 -19.37 6.71
CA ASP A 364 31.91 -20.51 7.30
C ASP A 364 32.09 -20.35 8.82
N GLU A 365 32.25 -19.11 9.30
CA GLU A 365 32.53 -18.81 10.71
C GLU A 365 31.34 -18.14 11.43
N THR A 366 30.44 -17.49 10.69
CA THR A 366 29.38 -16.67 11.26
C THR A 366 28.03 -16.84 10.59
N VAL A 367 26.96 -16.52 11.31
CA VAL A 367 25.59 -16.54 10.79
C VAL A 367 24.90 -15.22 11.12
N GLU A 368 24.23 -14.64 10.14
CA GLU A 368 23.43 -13.43 10.33
C GLU A 368 21.96 -13.78 10.54
N VAL A 369 21.39 -13.22 11.60
CA VAL A 369 20.02 -13.47 12.04
C VAL A 369 19.25 -12.15 12.07
N LEU A 370 18.16 -12.08 11.29
CA LEU A 370 17.19 -10.99 11.33
C LEU A 370 16.14 -11.23 12.42
N ARG A 371 16.11 -10.35 13.40
CA ARG A 371 15.02 -10.21 14.36
C ARG A 371 14.06 -9.13 13.89
N TRP A 372 12.76 -9.38 13.96
CA TRP A 372 11.71 -8.40 13.65
C TRP A 372 10.75 -8.29 14.83
N ALA A 373 10.37 -7.07 15.19
CA ALA A 373 9.38 -6.82 16.24
C ALA A 373 8.06 -7.58 16.01
N GLY A 374 7.67 -7.76 14.74
CA GLY A 374 6.46 -8.50 14.40
C GLY A 374 6.48 -9.96 14.79
N PHE A 375 7.66 -10.60 14.94
CA PHE A 375 7.76 -11.97 15.46
C PHE A 375 7.41 -12.07 16.96
N GLU A 376 7.48 -10.97 17.70
CA GLU A 376 7.30 -10.96 19.16
C GLU A 376 5.95 -10.38 19.59
N LEU A 377 5.32 -9.55 18.76
CA LEU A 377 4.06 -8.89 19.09
C LEU A 377 2.84 -9.79 18.82
N PRO A 378 1.74 -9.64 19.59
CA PRO A 378 0.54 -10.43 19.36
C PRO A 378 -0.12 -10.13 18.01
N VAL A 379 -0.47 -11.19 17.28
CA VAL A 379 -0.99 -11.10 15.91
C VAL A 379 -2.49 -10.73 15.83
N SER A 380 -3.26 -10.97 16.90
CA SER A 380 -4.70 -10.67 16.96
C SER A 380 -5.01 -9.17 17.07
N LYS A 381 -4.04 -8.38 17.52
CA LYS A 381 -4.23 -6.98 17.91
C LYS A 381 -4.77 -6.08 16.80
N LEU A 382 -4.39 -6.33 15.54
CA LEU A 382 -4.89 -5.55 14.43
C LEU A 382 -6.41 -5.70 14.24
N VAL A 383 -6.94 -6.92 14.40
CA VAL A 383 -8.38 -7.17 14.28
C VAL A 383 -9.13 -6.61 15.49
N GLU A 384 -8.63 -6.90 16.70
CA GLU A 384 -9.21 -6.41 17.96
C GLU A 384 -9.35 -4.88 17.95
N ASN A 385 -8.24 -4.19 17.67
CA ASN A 385 -8.19 -2.74 17.76
C ASN A 385 -8.74 -2.05 16.49
N GLY A 386 -8.78 -2.72 15.34
CA GLY A 386 -9.53 -2.25 14.17
C GLY A 386 -11.03 -2.14 14.46
N LEU A 387 -11.63 -3.18 15.06
CA LEU A 387 -13.02 -3.15 15.52
C LEU A 387 -13.24 -2.13 16.64
N ALA A 388 -12.30 -2.01 17.59
CA ALA A 388 -12.39 -1.02 18.65
C ALA A 388 -12.36 0.42 18.13
N ILE A 389 -11.56 0.73 17.10
CA ILE A 389 -11.58 2.04 16.43
C ILE A 389 -12.95 2.30 15.79
N ASN A 390 -13.54 1.31 15.12
CA ASN A 390 -14.86 1.47 14.48
C ASN A 390 -15.96 1.85 15.49
N ARG A 391 -15.81 1.41 16.76
CA ARG A 391 -16.72 1.71 17.87
C ARG A 391 -16.34 2.94 18.70
N ALA A 392 -15.16 3.52 18.46
CA ALA A 392 -14.59 4.55 19.34
C ALA A 392 -15.44 5.83 19.35
N GLU A 393 -15.76 6.34 20.54
CA GLU A 393 -16.65 7.49 20.69
C GLU A 393 -15.94 8.84 20.70
N ASN A 394 -14.66 8.85 21.07
CA ASN A 394 -13.88 10.06 21.28
C ASN A 394 -12.38 9.74 21.23
N PHE A 395 -11.53 10.76 21.35
CA PHE A 395 -10.08 10.61 21.24
C PHE A 395 -9.47 9.65 22.27
N ARG A 396 -10.05 9.54 23.48
CA ARG A 396 -9.55 8.62 24.50
C ARG A 396 -9.74 7.17 24.06
N HIS A 397 -10.94 6.81 23.61
CA HIS A 397 -11.22 5.46 23.09
C HIS A 397 -10.37 5.17 21.84
N PHE A 398 -10.31 6.14 20.93
CA PHE A 398 -9.50 6.04 19.72
C PHE A 398 -8.02 5.81 20.03
N ARG A 399 -7.42 6.64 20.90
CA ARG A 399 -6.01 6.52 21.27
C ARG A 399 -5.71 5.18 21.94
N ALA A 400 -6.59 4.69 22.81
CA ALA A 400 -6.39 3.40 23.47
C ALA A 400 -6.25 2.26 22.44
N ALA A 401 -7.14 2.21 21.44
CA ALA A 401 -7.09 1.20 20.38
C ALA A 401 -5.94 1.45 19.39
N ALA A 402 -5.82 2.68 18.87
CA ALA A 402 -4.83 3.06 17.87
C ALA A 402 -3.38 2.92 18.36
N SER A 403 -3.14 2.99 19.67
CA SER A 403 -1.78 2.83 20.21
C SER A 403 -1.31 1.37 20.25
N ASP A 404 -2.20 0.38 20.17
CA ASP A 404 -1.89 -1.04 20.39
C ASP A 404 -2.22 -1.94 19.17
N MET A 405 -1.82 -1.54 17.97
CA MET A 405 -2.12 -2.26 16.72
C MET A 405 -1.18 -3.46 16.44
N GLY A 406 -0.61 -4.07 17.47
CA GLY A 406 0.43 -5.08 17.31
C GLY A 406 1.66 -4.52 16.59
N ALA A 407 2.09 -5.17 15.50
CA ALA A 407 3.26 -4.75 14.72
C ALA A 407 2.97 -3.69 13.64
N LEU A 408 1.71 -3.24 13.49
CA LEU A 408 1.35 -2.25 12.48
C LEU A 408 2.00 -0.90 12.79
N SER A 409 2.98 -0.50 11.97
CA SER A 409 3.68 0.77 12.09
C SER A 409 3.03 1.87 11.25
N VAL A 410 2.08 2.58 11.84
CA VAL A 410 1.37 3.69 11.18
C VAL A 410 1.20 4.90 12.10
N ASN A 411 0.96 6.02 11.44
CA ASN A 411 0.62 7.32 11.99
C ASN A 411 -0.88 7.52 11.79
N TRP A 412 -1.66 7.54 12.86
CA TRP A 412 -3.09 7.77 12.80
C TRP A 412 -3.42 9.26 12.90
N SER A 413 -4.38 9.70 12.10
CA SER A 413 -5.01 11.02 12.14
C SER A 413 -6.44 10.88 12.66
N TYR A 414 -6.90 11.89 13.38
CA TYR A 414 -8.18 11.89 14.08
C TYR A 414 -8.88 13.24 13.95
N SER A 415 -10.19 13.22 13.77
CA SER A 415 -11.07 14.38 14.03
C SER A 415 -12.41 13.92 14.61
N ASP A 416 -13.17 14.82 15.24
CA ASP A 416 -14.51 14.51 15.75
C ASP A 416 -15.54 15.64 15.61
N ARG A 417 -16.81 15.29 15.84
CA ARG A 417 -17.94 16.23 15.87
C ARG A 417 -17.80 17.38 16.86
N GLN A 418 -16.99 17.22 17.90
CA GLN A 418 -16.78 18.24 18.93
C GLN A 418 -15.72 19.26 18.52
N GLY A 419 -15.10 19.08 17.35
CA GLY A 419 -14.07 19.97 16.84
C GLY A 419 -12.66 19.58 17.27
N ASN A 420 -12.47 18.42 17.91
CA ASN A 420 -11.13 17.96 18.25
C ASN A 420 -10.41 17.44 17.01
N ILE A 421 -9.10 17.68 16.96
CA ILE A 421 -8.18 17.08 16.00
C ILE A 421 -7.04 16.38 16.73
N GLY A 422 -6.60 15.24 16.23
CA GLY A 422 -5.62 14.43 16.93
C GLY A 422 -4.72 13.60 16.04
N TYR A 423 -3.67 13.09 16.66
CA TYR A 423 -2.68 12.22 16.07
C TYR A 423 -2.28 11.15 17.09
N VAL A 424 -2.08 9.91 16.64
CA VAL A 424 -1.60 8.80 17.47
C VAL A 424 -0.63 7.95 16.66
N GLN A 425 0.52 7.61 17.23
CA GLN A 425 1.46 6.69 16.59
C GLN A 425 1.25 5.27 17.10
N SER A 426 0.94 4.33 16.20
CA SER A 426 0.73 2.92 16.55
C SER A 426 2.01 2.09 16.53
N THR A 427 3.11 2.68 16.10
CA THR A 427 4.37 1.99 15.91
C THR A 427 4.89 1.37 17.21
N PRO A 428 5.22 0.06 17.24
CA PRO A 428 5.97 -0.50 18.36
C PRO A 428 7.36 0.12 18.43
N ILE A 429 7.78 0.57 19.60
CA ILE A 429 9.11 1.19 19.80
C ILE A 429 9.96 0.21 20.63
N PRO A 430 10.93 -0.50 20.03
CA PRO A 430 11.82 -1.40 20.77
C PRO A 430 12.66 -0.63 21.79
N ARG A 431 12.79 -1.15 23.02
CA ARG A 431 13.62 -0.55 24.07
C ARG A 431 15.07 -1.01 23.91
N ARG A 432 15.79 -0.31 23.04
CA ARG A 432 17.21 -0.57 22.73
C ARG A 432 18.14 0.03 23.80
N GLN A 433 19.24 -0.67 24.09
CA GLN A 433 20.30 -0.19 25.00
C GLN A 433 21.53 0.35 24.24
N HIS A 434 21.53 0.24 22.91
CA HIS A 434 22.53 0.78 22.02
C HIS A 434 21.95 1.97 21.25
N GLN A 435 22.84 2.82 20.74
CA GLN A 435 22.50 3.89 19.79
C GLN A 435 23.07 3.61 18.39
N THR A 436 23.65 2.43 18.21
CA THR A 436 24.09 1.92 16.91
C THR A 436 22.89 1.30 16.22
N PHE A 437 22.13 2.10 15.53
CA PHE A 437 21.17 1.58 14.58
C PHE A 437 21.93 1.39 13.26
N TYR A 438 21.57 0.42 12.43
CA TYR A 438 22.04 0.52 11.04
C TYR A 438 22.74 -0.68 10.49
N THR A 439 23.27 -1.47 11.41
CA THR A 439 24.47 -2.28 11.21
C THR A 439 24.19 -3.71 11.63
N ARG A 440 25.13 -4.60 11.30
CA ARG A 440 25.20 -5.90 11.95
C ARG A 440 25.70 -5.69 13.38
N LEU A 441 24.88 -6.08 14.33
CA LEU A 441 25.22 -6.05 15.75
C LEU A 441 25.87 -7.37 16.13
N ASP A 442 26.82 -7.34 17.06
CA ASP A 442 27.32 -8.58 17.68
C ASP A 442 26.16 -9.24 18.43
N GLY A 443 25.75 -10.42 17.96
CA GLY A 443 24.66 -11.18 18.54
C GLY A 443 24.98 -11.75 19.92
N ALA A 444 26.26 -11.97 20.24
CA ALA A 444 26.70 -12.50 21.52
C ALA A 444 26.71 -11.44 22.63
N ASP A 445 26.72 -10.15 22.29
CA ASP A 445 26.66 -9.06 23.27
C ASP A 445 25.21 -8.80 23.72
N PRO A 446 24.84 -9.06 24.99
CA PRO A 446 23.48 -8.85 25.46
C PRO A 446 23.02 -7.38 25.41
N ARG A 447 23.94 -6.40 25.32
CA ARG A 447 23.59 -4.97 25.21
C ARG A 447 23.00 -4.61 23.84
N ASN A 448 23.21 -5.46 22.84
CA ASN A 448 22.68 -5.28 21.49
C ASN A 448 21.23 -5.77 21.34
N HIS A 449 20.67 -6.46 22.33
CA HIS A 449 19.31 -6.97 22.28
C HIS A 449 18.31 -6.00 22.90
N TRP A 450 17.24 -5.64 22.19
CA TRP A 450 16.16 -4.86 22.81
C TRP A 450 15.47 -5.64 23.94
N ASN A 451 15.03 -4.90 24.96
CA ASN A 451 14.29 -5.45 26.10
C ASN A 451 12.82 -5.01 26.07
N GLY A 452 12.03 -5.73 25.28
CA GLY A 452 10.62 -5.43 25.06
C GLY A 452 10.39 -4.10 24.35
N PHE A 453 9.17 -3.59 24.47
CA PHE A 453 8.69 -2.41 23.74
C PHE A 453 8.20 -1.33 24.71
N VAL A 454 8.21 -0.08 24.25
CA VAL A 454 7.54 1.02 24.94
C VAL A 454 6.04 0.70 25.04
N PRO A 455 5.44 0.80 26.24
CA PRO A 455 4.01 0.56 26.42
C PRO A 455 3.15 1.44 25.50
N PRO A 456 2.05 0.93 24.91
CA PRO A 456 1.18 1.68 24.01
C PRO A 456 0.80 3.08 24.51
N GLU A 457 0.48 3.22 25.79
CA GLU A 457 0.06 4.48 26.41
C GLU A 457 1.15 5.56 26.46
N GLN A 458 2.42 5.17 26.33
CA GLN A 458 3.57 6.08 26.30
C GLN A 458 4.01 6.46 24.87
N ARG A 459 3.35 5.92 23.83
CA ARG A 459 3.67 6.23 22.43
C ARG A 459 3.27 7.66 22.07
N PRO A 460 3.93 8.29 21.09
CA PRO A 460 3.65 9.66 20.72
C PRO A 460 2.20 9.88 20.27
N TYR A 461 1.62 10.97 20.74
CA TYR A 461 0.29 11.42 20.35
C TYR A 461 0.20 12.94 20.46
N ALA A 462 -0.76 13.54 19.78
CA ALA A 462 -1.11 14.94 19.92
C ALA A 462 -2.63 15.10 19.88
N LEU A 463 -3.15 16.07 20.62
CA LEU A 463 -4.56 16.44 20.64
C LEU A 463 -4.64 17.96 20.66
N ASN A 464 -5.35 18.56 19.70
CA ASN A 464 -5.62 19.99 19.60
C ASN A 464 -4.36 20.87 19.76
N PRO A 465 -3.33 20.71 18.91
CA PRO A 465 -2.15 21.56 19.00
C PRO A 465 -2.51 23.03 18.72
N ALA A 466 -1.78 23.96 19.34
CA ALA A 466 -2.05 25.40 19.24
C ALA A 466 -2.03 25.94 17.79
N GLN A 467 -1.30 25.28 16.87
CA GLN A 467 -1.26 25.66 15.46
C GLN A 467 -2.59 25.38 14.71
N GLY A 468 -3.52 24.62 15.31
CA GLY A 468 -4.86 24.38 14.76
C GLY A 468 -4.91 23.41 13.57
N TRP A 469 -3.84 22.67 13.28
CA TRP A 469 -3.83 21.60 12.29
C TRP A 469 -2.78 20.53 12.64
N LEU A 470 -2.99 19.31 12.14
CA LEU A 470 -2.01 18.22 12.16
C LEU A 470 -1.95 17.64 10.75
N ALA A 471 -0.77 17.23 10.31
CA ALA A 471 -0.62 16.55 9.03
C ALA A 471 0.51 15.51 9.09
N ASN A 472 0.36 14.48 8.26
CA ASN A 472 1.40 13.49 8.07
C ASN A 472 1.50 13.07 6.60
N SER A 473 2.72 13.12 6.07
CA SER A 473 3.09 12.64 4.74
C SER A 473 4.25 11.64 4.85
N ASN A 474 4.16 10.71 5.79
CA ASN A 474 5.21 9.77 6.22
C ASN A 474 6.47 10.46 6.81
N ASN A 475 6.33 11.70 7.27
CA ASN A 475 7.38 12.43 7.98
C ASN A 475 7.52 11.94 9.44
N HIS A 476 8.65 12.27 10.06
CA HIS A 476 8.87 12.02 11.48
C HIS A 476 7.90 12.88 12.29
N ALA A 477 6.96 12.24 12.98
CA ALA A 477 5.88 12.95 13.65
C ALA A 477 6.25 13.41 15.08
N ALA A 478 7.21 12.73 15.73
CA ALA A 478 7.53 12.94 17.14
C ALA A 478 9.02 13.24 17.37
N VAL A 479 9.53 14.32 16.77
CA VAL A 479 10.97 14.66 16.79
C VAL A 479 11.57 14.85 18.19
N ASP A 480 10.74 15.14 19.20
CA ASP A 480 11.14 15.29 20.61
C ASP A 480 10.84 14.04 21.47
N SER A 481 10.64 12.88 20.84
CA SER A 481 10.44 11.63 21.58
C SER A 481 11.65 11.30 22.46
N GLN A 482 11.41 10.95 23.72
CA GLN A 482 12.46 10.43 24.61
C GLN A 482 13.00 9.06 24.18
N TRP A 483 12.31 8.39 23.27
CA TRP A 483 12.70 7.11 22.69
C TRP A 483 13.24 7.32 21.28
N PRO A 484 14.43 6.78 20.94
CA PRO A 484 14.91 6.79 19.57
C PRO A 484 13.91 6.11 18.63
N MET A 485 13.52 6.81 17.56
CA MET A 485 12.63 6.29 16.52
C MET A 485 13.36 6.28 15.18
N PRO A 486 14.39 5.42 15.07
CA PRO A 486 15.08 5.19 13.82
C PRO A 486 14.10 4.89 12.67
N GLY A 487 14.32 5.38 11.45
CA GLY A 487 13.38 5.14 10.34
C GLY A 487 13.71 5.91 9.06
N PHE A 488 12.89 5.80 8.01
CA PHE A 488 13.11 6.47 6.72
C PHE A 488 11.98 7.43 6.36
N TYR A 489 12.02 8.62 6.96
CA TYR A 489 10.92 9.56 6.88
C TYR A 489 10.95 10.43 5.62
N LYS A 490 9.77 10.72 5.06
CA LYS A 490 9.64 11.55 3.85
C LYS A 490 9.32 13.00 4.22
N HIS A 491 10.13 13.95 3.75
CA HIS A 491 10.00 15.37 4.13
C HIS A 491 9.47 16.27 3.00
N LEU A 492 9.79 15.99 1.74
CA LEU A 492 9.47 16.89 0.63
C LEU A 492 7.98 17.21 0.53
N ARG A 493 7.10 16.20 0.61
CA ARG A 493 5.65 16.44 0.56
C ARG A 493 5.13 17.17 1.79
N MET A 494 5.72 16.90 2.95
CA MET A 494 5.32 17.58 4.19
C MET A 494 5.61 19.08 4.12
N ARG A 495 6.73 19.50 3.50
CA ARG A 495 7.00 20.93 3.25
C ARG A 495 5.87 21.55 2.43
N ARG A 496 5.41 20.86 1.38
CA ARG A 496 4.28 21.32 0.58
C ARG A 496 2.97 21.41 1.39
N THR A 497 2.71 20.43 2.27
CA THR A 497 1.56 20.47 3.18
C THR A 497 1.62 21.67 4.13
N VAL A 498 2.81 22.00 4.65
CA VAL A 498 3.01 23.16 5.51
C VAL A 498 2.73 24.46 4.75
N ASP A 499 3.20 24.60 3.51
CA ASP A 499 2.92 25.80 2.70
C ASP A 499 1.41 26.06 2.56
N TRP A 500 0.62 25.01 2.35
CA TRP A 500 -0.84 25.12 2.32
C TRP A 500 -1.42 25.53 3.68
N LEU A 501 -1.08 24.81 4.75
CA LEU A 501 -1.75 24.93 6.05
C LEU A 501 -1.25 26.13 6.89
N ALA A 502 -0.08 26.67 6.58
CA ALA A 502 0.52 27.79 7.29
C ALA A 502 -0.08 29.15 6.92
N ASP A 503 -0.75 29.29 5.76
CA ASP A 503 -1.20 30.57 5.19
C ASP A 503 -2.33 31.29 5.99
N GLY A 504 -2.65 30.83 7.20
CA GLY A 504 -3.59 31.52 8.10
C GLY A 504 -5.05 31.58 7.61
N SER A 505 -5.35 31.05 6.42
CA SER A 505 -6.67 31.00 5.80
C SER A 505 -7.61 30.03 6.51
N ALA A 506 -8.91 30.26 6.33
CA ALA A 506 -9.95 29.28 6.68
C ALA A 506 -10.15 28.33 5.49
N PHE A 507 -9.95 27.03 5.70
CA PHE A 507 -10.07 25.99 4.68
C PHE A 507 -11.51 25.51 4.55
N SER A 508 -11.95 25.23 3.34
CA SER A 508 -13.20 24.51 3.04
C SER A 508 -12.91 23.06 2.69
N ALA A 509 -13.94 22.20 2.68
CA ALA A 509 -13.81 20.84 2.15
C ALA A 509 -13.32 20.82 0.68
N ALA A 510 -13.60 21.86 -0.10
CA ALA A 510 -13.09 21.99 -1.46
C ALA A 510 -11.58 22.27 -1.49
N ASP A 511 -11.06 23.09 -0.56
CA ASP A 511 -9.62 23.33 -0.44
C ASP A 511 -8.87 22.06 -0.02
N MET A 512 -9.46 21.28 0.89
CA MET A 512 -8.92 19.97 1.28
C MET A 512 -8.82 19.04 0.06
N ARG A 513 -9.82 19.00 -0.83
CA ARG A 513 -9.74 18.24 -2.09
C ARG A 513 -8.71 18.82 -3.06
N ALA A 514 -8.60 20.13 -3.17
CA ALA A 514 -7.62 20.78 -4.03
C ALA A 514 -6.18 20.43 -3.62
N MET A 515 -5.91 20.36 -2.32
CA MET A 515 -4.62 19.88 -1.78
C MET A 515 -4.30 18.44 -2.23
N GLN A 516 -5.28 17.52 -2.23
CA GLN A 516 -5.10 16.14 -2.71
C GLN A 516 -4.79 16.05 -4.21
N MET A 517 -5.02 17.13 -4.96
CA MET A 517 -4.76 17.22 -6.41
C MET A 517 -3.54 18.08 -6.75
N ASP A 518 -2.79 18.56 -5.75
CA ASP A 518 -1.66 19.45 -5.98
C ASP A 518 -0.42 18.73 -6.54
N TYR A 519 -0.05 19.10 -7.77
CA TYR A 519 1.13 18.62 -8.48
C TYR A 519 2.39 19.48 -8.32
N THR A 520 2.37 20.53 -7.49
CA THR A 520 3.56 21.33 -7.19
C THR A 520 4.61 20.47 -6.49
N SER A 521 5.81 20.35 -7.05
CA SER A 521 6.87 19.51 -6.48
C SER A 521 7.92 20.33 -5.73
N GLU A 522 8.07 20.07 -4.44
CA GLU A 522 9.15 20.66 -3.62
C GLU A 522 10.54 20.32 -4.16
N ARG A 523 10.70 19.16 -4.82
CA ARG A 523 11.95 18.83 -5.50
C ARG A 523 12.17 19.74 -6.70
N ALA A 524 11.15 19.93 -7.53
CA ALA A 524 11.25 20.81 -8.70
C ALA A 524 11.61 22.22 -8.27
N LEU A 525 10.92 22.77 -7.26
CA LEU A 525 11.19 24.10 -6.73
C LEU A 525 12.60 24.23 -6.16
N ALA A 526 13.11 23.22 -5.46
CA ALA A 526 14.46 23.23 -4.90
C ALA A 526 15.58 23.21 -5.96
N TRP A 527 15.36 22.54 -7.10
CA TRP A 527 16.45 22.22 -8.04
C TRP A 527 16.30 22.82 -9.45
N LYS A 528 15.16 23.45 -9.78
CA LYS A 528 14.94 24.08 -11.10
C LYS A 528 15.99 25.13 -11.46
N ASP A 529 16.42 25.94 -10.49
CA ASP A 529 17.38 27.03 -10.74
C ASP A 529 18.79 26.51 -10.96
N TRP A 530 19.13 25.37 -10.33
CA TRP A 530 20.38 24.68 -10.61
C TRP A 530 20.40 24.13 -12.04
N LEU A 531 19.33 23.44 -12.47
CA LEU A 531 19.20 22.99 -13.86
C LEU A 531 19.21 24.17 -14.85
N ALA A 532 18.59 25.29 -14.50
CA ALA A 532 18.65 26.51 -15.31
C ALA A 532 20.09 27.06 -15.43
N GLY A 533 20.86 27.00 -14.34
CA GLY A 533 22.30 27.32 -14.35
C GLY A 533 23.10 26.43 -15.28
N VAL A 534 22.86 25.11 -15.23
CA VAL A 534 23.49 24.11 -16.12
C VAL A 534 23.12 24.37 -17.59
N ALA A 535 21.84 24.68 -17.86
CA ALA A 535 21.39 25.04 -19.20
C ALA A 535 22.09 26.31 -19.72
N ALA A 536 22.19 27.36 -18.90
CA ALA A 536 22.88 28.59 -19.28
C ALA A 536 24.39 28.37 -19.50
N ALA A 537 25.06 27.63 -18.61
CA ALA A 537 26.49 27.32 -18.72
C ALA A 537 26.83 26.53 -20.00
N THR A 538 25.89 25.71 -20.45
CA THR A 538 26.03 24.99 -21.71
C THR A 538 25.54 25.82 -22.91
N GLY A 539 25.06 27.05 -22.76
CA GLY A 539 24.62 27.93 -23.86
C GLY A 539 23.18 27.69 -24.34
N ARG A 540 22.29 27.25 -23.44
CA ARG A 540 20.87 26.94 -23.69
C ARG A 540 20.01 27.96 -22.95
N ASP A 541 20.18 29.24 -23.28
CA ASP A 541 19.60 30.36 -22.53
C ASP A 541 18.07 30.37 -22.51
N GLN A 542 17.42 29.93 -23.60
CA GLN A 542 15.97 29.81 -23.64
C GLN A 542 15.45 28.79 -22.61
N ILE A 543 16.05 27.60 -22.58
CA ILE A 543 15.70 26.55 -21.60
C ILE A 543 15.95 27.05 -20.17
N ALA A 544 17.06 27.77 -19.94
CA ALA A 544 17.35 28.36 -18.65
C ALA A 544 16.28 29.39 -18.22
N ALA A 545 15.82 30.24 -19.14
CA ALA A 545 14.76 31.21 -18.87
C ALA A 545 13.41 30.52 -18.58
N GLU A 546 13.05 29.50 -19.35
CA GLU A 546 11.83 28.70 -19.14
C GLU A 546 11.85 27.98 -17.78
N LEU A 547 12.97 27.36 -17.40
CA LEU A 547 13.12 26.70 -16.09
C LEU A 547 12.99 27.69 -14.92
N ARG A 548 13.59 28.88 -15.02
CA ARG A 548 13.47 29.92 -13.99
C ARG A 548 12.03 30.46 -13.88
N ALA A 549 11.33 30.57 -15.01
CA ALA A 549 9.93 31.01 -15.04
C ALA A 549 8.93 29.93 -14.63
N TRP A 550 9.28 28.65 -14.76
CA TRP A 550 8.39 27.53 -14.47
C TRP A 550 7.96 27.50 -13.00
N ASP A 551 6.67 27.27 -12.76
CA ASP A 551 6.04 27.29 -11.44
C ASP A 551 6.33 26.04 -10.58
N GLY A 552 7.08 25.06 -11.10
CA GLY A 552 7.38 23.82 -10.39
C GLY A 552 6.22 22.82 -10.33
N VAL A 553 5.13 23.06 -11.07
CA VAL A 553 3.97 22.16 -11.12
C VAL A 553 4.18 21.08 -12.17
N MET A 554 4.10 19.82 -11.74
CA MET A 554 4.34 18.62 -12.54
C MET A 554 3.11 18.24 -13.38
N ARG A 555 2.66 19.13 -14.26
CA ARG A 555 1.46 18.88 -15.09
C ARG A 555 1.76 17.89 -16.24
N PRO A 556 0.83 16.99 -16.61
CA PRO A 556 1.00 16.08 -17.75
C PRO A 556 1.40 16.78 -19.05
N GLU A 557 0.86 17.95 -19.32
CA GLU A 557 1.07 18.73 -20.54
C GLU A 557 2.34 19.58 -20.52
N SER A 558 3.06 19.65 -19.39
CA SER A 558 4.24 20.51 -19.24
C SER A 558 5.51 19.86 -19.81
N GLU A 559 6.08 20.48 -20.84
CA GLU A 559 7.40 20.12 -21.39
C GLU A 559 8.53 20.40 -20.40
N THR A 560 8.47 21.51 -19.67
CA THR A 560 9.47 21.85 -18.66
C THR A 560 9.48 20.83 -17.51
N ALA A 561 8.30 20.33 -17.11
CA ALA A 561 8.20 19.25 -16.13
C ALA A 561 8.78 17.94 -16.67
N GLY A 562 8.56 17.63 -17.96
CA GLY A 562 9.15 16.47 -18.63
C GLY A 562 10.67 16.55 -18.71
N LEU A 563 11.21 17.72 -19.10
CA LEU A 563 12.64 18.01 -19.10
C LEU A 563 13.26 17.80 -17.72
N PHE A 564 12.70 18.45 -16.69
CA PHE A 564 13.20 18.34 -15.31
C PHE A 564 13.17 16.88 -14.82
N THR A 565 12.07 16.18 -15.09
CA THR A 565 11.90 14.77 -14.69
C THR A 565 12.96 13.87 -15.31
N LEU A 566 13.18 13.95 -16.63
CA LEU A 566 14.18 13.13 -17.30
C LEU A 566 15.60 13.50 -16.84
N TRP A 567 15.89 14.79 -16.71
CA TRP A 567 17.20 15.24 -16.21
C TRP A 567 17.49 14.66 -14.83
N TRP A 568 16.51 14.72 -13.92
CA TRP A 568 16.63 14.12 -12.59
C TRP A 568 16.82 12.60 -12.63
N GLN A 569 16.19 11.90 -13.58
CA GLN A 569 16.36 10.45 -13.74
C GLN A 569 17.73 10.06 -14.31
N PHE A 570 18.31 10.87 -15.20
CA PHE A 570 19.63 10.60 -15.77
C PHE A 570 20.77 10.98 -14.84
N LEU A 571 20.59 11.99 -13.99
CA LEU A 571 21.61 12.49 -13.06
C LEU A 571 22.32 11.41 -12.24
N PRO A 572 21.64 10.48 -11.52
CA PRO A 572 22.34 9.48 -10.71
C PRO A 572 23.17 8.51 -11.54
N GLY A 573 22.77 8.27 -12.80
CA GLY A 573 23.51 7.39 -13.71
C GLY A 573 24.86 7.96 -14.16
N HIS A 574 25.01 9.29 -14.17
CA HIS A 574 26.28 9.97 -14.43
C HIS A 574 27.06 10.25 -13.14
N LEU A 575 26.35 10.66 -12.09
CA LEU A 575 26.96 11.04 -10.81
C LEU A 575 27.65 9.86 -10.12
N PHE A 576 27.04 8.68 -10.15
CA PHE A 576 27.54 7.48 -9.48
C PHE A 576 28.14 6.46 -10.46
N GLU A 577 28.39 6.85 -11.71
CA GLU A 577 28.86 5.96 -12.78
C GLU A 577 30.14 5.22 -12.40
N ASN A 578 30.14 3.87 -12.40
CA ASN A 578 31.28 3.04 -11.97
C ASN A 578 31.75 3.28 -10.51
N GLY A 579 31.01 4.08 -9.74
CA GLY A 579 31.22 4.29 -8.31
C GLY A 579 30.45 3.27 -7.48
N ALA A 580 30.53 3.40 -6.16
CA ALA A 580 29.92 2.41 -5.27
C ALA A 580 28.38 2.44 -5.22
N LEU A 581 27.76 3.49 -5.78
CA LEU A 581 26.32 3.61 -5.97
C LEU A 581 25.90 3.49 -7.45
N ALA A 582 26.71 2.80 -8.26
CA ALA A 582 26.48 2.64 -9.70
C ALA A 582 25.16 1.92 -10.05
N ASP A 583 24.61 1.09 -9.14
CA ASP A 583 23.23 0.63 -9.29
C ASP A 583 22.28 1.84 -9.17
N ARG A 584 21.71 2.22 -10.32
CA ARG A 584 20.79 3.36 -10.43
C ARG A 584 19.62 3.29 -9.45
N ARG A 585 19.18 2.10 -9.03
CA ARG A 585 18.11 1.93 -8.04
C ARG A 585 18.55 2.44 -6.67
N HIS A 586 19.80 2.19 -6.28
CA HIS A 586 20.38 2.65 -5.03
C HIS A 586 20.76 4.12 -5.09
N GLY A 587 21.48 4.53 -6.13
CA GLY A 587 21.86 5.93 -6.34
C GLY A 587 20.65 6.88 -6.37
N ARG A 588 19.53 6.47 -7.00
CA ARG A 588 18.30 7.27 -7.03
C ARG A 588 17.64 7.45 -5.66
N ILE A 589 17.70 6.43 -4.80
CA ILE A 589 17.15 6.50 -3.44
C ILE A 589 17.88 7.55 -2.61
N LEU A 590 19.21 7.59 -2.74
CA LEU A 590 20.08 8.49 -1.99
C LEU A 590 20.26 9.88 -2.62
N LEU A 591 19.73 10.11 -3.84
CA LEU A 591 20.06 11.31 -4.61
C LEU A 591 19.57 12.60 -3.94
N ASP A 592 18.31 12.67 -3.51
CA ASP A 592 17.77 13.89 -2.88
C ASP A 592 18.58 14.29 -1.64
N ASP A 593 18.97 13.27 -0.88
CA ASP A 593 19.72 13.32 0.37
C ASP A 593 21.17 13.74 0.15
N TRP A 594 21.82 13.10 -0.82
CA TRP A 594 23.17 13.45 -1.28
C TRP A 594 23.24 14.89 -1.82
N MET A 595 22.25 15.30 -2.62
CA MET A 595 22.20 16.65 -3.17
C MET A 595 22.01 17.71 -2.08
N GLN A 596 21.19 17.44 -1.06
CA GLN A 596 20.95 18.37 0.06
C GLN A 596 22.13 18.47 1.02
N ARG A 597 22.76 17.33 1.34
CA ARG A 597 23.81 17.23 2.35
C ARG A 597 24.85 16.21 1.88
N PRO A 598 25.72 16.57 0.92
CA PRO A 598 26.73 15.65 0.43
C PRO A 598 27.70 15.27 1.56
N PRO A 599 28.14 14.01 1.63
CA PRO A 599 29.02 13.58 2.69
C PRO A 599 30.41 14.20 2.53
N ALA A 600 30.91 14.84 3.59
CA ALA A 600 32.25 15.42 3.58
C ALA A 600 33.33 14.32 3.56
N GLY A 601 34.27 14.40 2.62
CA GLY A 601 35.42 13.49 2.56
C GLY A 601 35.10 12.06 2.11
N LEU A 602 33.90 11.82 1.58
CA LEU A 602 33.45 10.52 1.06
C LEU A 602 33.28 10.60 -0.46
N ASP A 603 34.11 9.83 -1.17
CA ASP A 603 34.08 9.74 -2.63
C ASP A 603 33.04 8.70 -3.10
N LEU A 604 31.77 8.97 -2.79
CA LEU A 604 30.65 8.11 -3.24
C LEU A 604 30.20 8.44 -4.68
N ALA A 605 30.49 9.65 -5.16
CA ALA A 605 30.21 10.09 -6.51
C ALA A 605 31.45 9.88 -7.38
N ALA A 606 31.28 9.30 -8.56
CA ALA A 606 32.38 9.09 -9.49
C ALA A 606 32.69 10.31 -10.37
N MET A 607 31.81 11.33 -10.34
CA MET A 607 31.90 12.52 -11.17
C MET A 607 31.47 13.76 -10.37
N PRO A 608 32.07 14.94 -10.61
CA PRO A 608 31.57 16.19 -10.07
C PRO A 608 30.11 16.43 -10.49
N ARG A 609 29.28 16.94 -9.57
CA ARG A 609 27.84 17.13 -9.81
C ARG A 609 27.54 18.05 -11.00
N GLU A 610 28.37 19.07 -11.23
CA GLU A 610 28.20 20.00 -12.35
C GLU A 610 28.38 19.27 -13.69
N GLU A 611 29.44 18.48 -13.84
CA GLU A 611 29.69 17.68 -15.04
C GLU A 611 28.60 16.61 -15.23
N ALA A 612 28.19 15.92 -14.16
CA ALA A 612 27.13 14.92 -14.22
C ALA A 612 25.78 15.53 -14.65
N ALA A 613 25.48 16.74 -14.18
CA ALA A 613 24.26 17.46 -14.55
C ALA A 613 24.28 17.94 -16.01
N GLU A 614 25.44 18.38 -16.52
CA GLU A 614 25.61 18.74 -17.94
C GLU A 614 25.39 17.52 -18.85
N ARG A 615 25.97 16.37 -18.49
CA ARG A 615 25.77 15.11 -19.23
C ARG A 615 24.32 14.63 -19.19
N ALA A 616 23.68 14.71 -18.02
CA ALA A 616 22.27 14.39 -17.88
C ALA A 616 21.40 15.30 -18.76
N LEU A 617 21.67 16.62 -18.79
CA LEU A 617 20.95 17.55 -19.67
C LEU A 617 21.18 17.22 -21.15
N ALA A 618 22.42 16.96 -21.55
CA ALA A 618 22.75 16.57 -22.92
C ALA A 618 22.01 15.28 -23.35
N ASP A 619 21.88 14.31 -22.45
CA ASP A 619 21.14 13.07 -22.69
C ASP A 619 19.65 13.32 -22.92
N VAL A 620 19.03 14.23 -22.17
CA VAL A 620 17.64 14.62 -22.38
C VAL A 620 17.47 15.32 -23.72
N LEU A 621 18.33 16.31 -24.03
CA LEU A 621 18.23 17.07 -25.28
C LEU A 621 18.43 16.18 -26.52
N LYS A 622 19.35 15.21 -26.45
CA LYS A 622 19.57 14.22 -27.51
C LYS A 622 18.32 13.37 -27.78
N ARG A 623 17.55 13.05 -26.73
CA ARG A 623 16.35 12.20 -26.81
C ARG A 623 15.06 12.99 -27.07
N GLY A 624 15.13 14.32 -26.95
CA GLY A 624 14.02 15.23 -27.18
C GLY A 624 13.21 15.51 -25.91
N VAL A 625 12.98 16.80 -25.65
CA VAL A 625 12.06 17.28 -24.62
C VAL A 625 10.63 17.00 -25.08
N ARG A 626 9.80 16.50 -24.16
CA ARG A 626 8.39 16.18 -24.41
C ARG A 626 7.57 16.47 -23.15
N PRO A 627 6.24 16.66 -23.28
CA PRO A 627 5.35 16.82 -22.12
C PRO A 627 5.47 15.64 -21.15
N LEU A 628 5.39 15.92 -19.83
CA LEU A 628 5.52 14.90 -18.78
C LEU A 628 4.62 13.68 -19.02
N GLY A 629 3.34 13.88 -19.33
CA GLY A 629 2.36 12.82 -19.55
C GLY A 629 2.59 11.99 -20.82
N SER A 630 3.45 12.43 -21.73
CA SER A 630 3.87 11.63 -22.88
C SER A 630 4.99 10.63 -22.54
N ILE A 631 5.70 10.87 -21.44
CA ILE A 631 6.77 10.01 -20.94
C ILE A 631 6.37 9.31 -19.64
N GLN A 632 5.43 9.85 -18.86
CA GLN A 632 4.95 9.31 -17.60
C GLN A 632 3.51 8.86 -17.72
N THR A 633 3.31 7.54 -17.70
CA THR A 633 1.97 6.95 -17.88
C THR A 633 1.62 5.93 -16.80
N LEU A 634 0.32 5.86 -16.50
CA LEU A 634 -0.30 4.87 -15.63
C LEU A 634 -1.04 3.84 -16.48
N THR A 635 -0.72 2.57 -16.26
CA THR A 635 -1.56 1.47 -16.74
C THR A 635 -2.03 0.69 -15.53
N ILE A 636 -3.34 0.57 -15.37
CA ILE A 636 -3.98 -0.25 -14.34
C ILE A 636 -4.44 -1.54 -15.00
N ALA A 637 -3.94 -2.69 -14.56
CA ALA A 637 -4.22 -3.98 -15.20
C ALA A 637 -4.74 -5.00 -14.19
N HIS A 638 -5.78 -5.73 -14.58
CA HIS A 638 -6.20 -6.93 -13.85
C HIS A 638 -5.11 -8.02 -14.01
N PRO A 639 -4.85 -8.88 -13.00
CA PRO A 639 -3.86 -9.96 -13.09
C PRO A 639 -4.01 -10.85 -14.35
N LEU A 640 -5.23 -11.00 -14.85
CA LEU A 640 -5.54 -11.80 -16.05
C LEU A 640 -5.35 -11.04 -17.37
N ALA A 641 -4.99 -9.76 -17.36
CA ALA A 641 -4.74 -8.99 -18.58
C ALA A 641 -3.63 -9.61 -19.45
N GLN A 642 -2.75 -10.45 -18.86
CA GLN A 642 -1.70 -11.18 -19.56
C GLN A 642 -2.25 -12.33 -20.44
N ALA A 643 -3.53 -12.69 -20.36
CA ALA A 643 -4.16 -13.77 -21.13
C ALA A 643 -4.40 -13.43 -22.62
N GLY A 644 -3.60 -12.52 -23.20
CA GLY A 644 -3.64 -12.15 -24.63
C GLY A 644 -5.02 -11.69 -25.10
N LEU A 645 -5.58 -12.39 -26.10
CA LEU A 645 -6.88 -12.06 -26.71
C LEU A 645 -8.03 -12.04 -25.70
N LEU A 646 -7.98 -12.87 -24.65
CA LEU A 646 -9.00 -12.90 -23.59
C LEU A 646 -8.95 -11.65 -22.72
N GLY A 647 -7.73 -11.17 -22.41
CA GLY A 647 -7.54 -9.92 -21.68
C GLY A 647 -8.02 -8.71 -22.47
N ALA A 648 -7.81 -8.71 -23.78
CA ALA A 648 -8.33 -7.67 -24.68
C ALA A 648 -9.86 -7.75 -24.83
N TRP A 649 -10.42 -8.96 -24.90
CA TRP A 649 -11.86 -9.17 -25.02
C TRP A 649 -12.65 -8.66 -23.81
N LEU A 650 -12.13 -8.93 -22.61
CA LEU A 650 -12.75 -8.51 -21.34
C LEU A 650 -12.37 -7.09 -20.93
N ASP A 651 -11.59 -6.38 -21.76
CA ASP A 651 -11.09 -5.03 -21.49
C ASP A 651 -10.49 -4.93 -20.07
N LEU A 652 -9.46 -5.75 -19.80
CA LEU A 652 -8.89 -5.94 -18.46
C LEU A 652 -7.85 -4.89 -18.03
N SER A 653 -7.66 -3.83 -18.80
CA SER A 653 -6.66 -2.80 -18.51
C SER A 653 -7.17 -1.41 -18.83
N ARG A 654 -6.69 -0.43 -18.06
CA ARG A 654 -6.93 0.99 -18.27
C ARG A 654 -5.61 1.69 -18.47
N GLY A 655 -5.48 2.36 -19.61
CA GLY A 655 -4.29 3.09 -19.99
C GLY A 655 -3.58 2.53 -21.23
N PRO A 656 -2.40 3.07 -21.55
CA PRO A 656 -1.64 4.05 -20.76
C PRO A 656 -2.35 5.40 -20.62
N ILE A 657 -2.47 5.90 -19.38
CA ILE A 657 -3.08 7.18 -19.02
C ILE A 657 -1.95 8.18 -18.72
N PRO A 658 -1.88 9.34 -19.41
CA PRO A 658 -0.95 10.41 -19.06
C PRO A 658 -1.19 10.90 -17.63
N ILE A 659 -0.15 10.93 -16.79
CA ILE A 659 -0.30 11.35 -15.38
C ILE A 659 0.77 12.35 -14.95
N GLY A 660 0.34 13.35 -14.19
CA GLY A 660 1.20 14.38 -13.61
C GLY A 660 1.81 13.92 -12.30
N GLY A 661 2.32 14.88 -11.54
CA GLY A 661 2.91 14.62 -10.24
C GLY A 661 4.29 13.99 -10.32
N GLY A 662 4.92 13.90 -9.16
CA GLY A 662 6.26 13.37 -8.99
C GLY A 662 6.68 13.50 -7.53
N PRO A 663 7.78 12.87 -7.09
CA PRO A 663 8.12 12.97 -5.68
C PRO A 663 8.34 14.43 -5.25
N GLY A 664 7.81 14.75 -4.07
CA GLY A 664 7.71 16.12 -3.56
C GLY A 664 6.39 16.84 -3.82
N SER A 665 5.51 16.31 -4.68
CA SER A 665 4.12 16.77 -4.82
C SER A 665 3.16 16.04 -3.88
N LEU A 666 2.05 16.69 -3.49
CA LEU A 666 1.04 16.06 -2.63
C LEU A 666 0.34 14.93 -3.37
N ASN A 667 -0.16 15.19 -4.58
CA ASN A 667 -0.67 14.19 -5.51
C ASN A 667 0.50 13.47 -6.19
N VAL A 668 1.20 12.64 -5.41
CA VAL A 668 2.47 12.05 -5.82
C VAL A 668 2.26 10.93 -6.84
N THR A 669 3.14 10.88 -7.83
CA THR A 669 3.35 9.69 -8.66
C THR A 669 4.77 9.20 -8.47
N TYR A 670 4.89 7.95 -8.01
CA TYR A 670 6.16 7.21 -8.03
C TYR A 670 6.18 6.31 -9.24
N HIS A 671 7.37 6.16 -9.82
CA HIS A 671 7.55 5.48 -11.10
C HIS A 671 8.83 4.65 -11.15
N SER A 672 8.80 3.62 -12.00
CA SER A 672 10.00 3.02 -12.58
C SER A 672 10.42 3.80 -13.81
N PHE A 673 11.72 3.92 -14.06
CA PHE A 673 12.27 4.62 -15.23
C PHE A 673 13.04 3.65 -16.12
N ASP A 674 12.72 3.64 -17.41
CA ASP A 674 13.49 2.98 -18.45
C ASP A 674 14.33 4.04 -19.20
N PRO A 675 15.66 4.01 -19.09
CA PRO A 675 16.55 5.00 -19.71
C PRO A 675 16.65 4.90 -21.23
N ASP A 676 16.34 3.73 -21.81
CA ASP A 676 16.46 3.50 -23.25
C ASP A 676 15.25 4.08 -23.97
N SER A 677 14.04 3.77 -23.47
CA SER A 677 12.79 4.33 -24.00
C SER A 677 12.46 5.71 -23.45
N THR A 678 13.15 6.17 -22.40
CA THR A 678 12.80 7.37 -21.60
C THR A 678 11.39 7.36 -21.04
N HIS A 679 10.84 6.17 -20.84
CA HIS A 679 9.49 6.02 -20.32
C HIS A 679 9.53 5.84 -18.80
N LEU A 680 8.59 6.52 -18.13
CA LEU A 680 8.32 6.44 -16.70
C LEU A 680 6.98 5.72 -16.54
N THR A 681 7.02 4.50 -16.01
CA THR A 681 5.79 3.76 -15.69
C THR A 681 5.42 4.09 -14.26
N ALA A 682 4.25 4.73 -14.07
CA ALA A 682 3.69 4.98 -12.75
C ALA A 682 3.47 3.64 -12.03
N ARG A 683 3.79 3.60 -10.73
CA ARG A 683 3.72 2.42 -9.87
C ARG A 683 2.88 2.65 -8.63
N ALA A 684 2.97 3.84 -8.04
CA ALA A 684 2.18 4.16 -6.87
C ALA A 684 1.74 5.63 -6.88
N GLY A 685 0.61 5.86 -6.23
CA GLY A 685 -0.05 7.15 -6.04
C GLY A 685 -1.31 6.94 -5.23
N ALA A 686 -2.24 7.90 -5.22
CA ALA A 686 -3.43 7.80 -4.36
C ALA A 686 -4.24 6.57 -4.73
N SER A 687 -4.57 5.76 -3.72
CA SER A 687 -5.33 4.51 -3.89
C SER A 687 -6.81 4.67 -3.55
N MET A 688 -7.12 5.66 -2.72
CA MET A 688 -8.45 6.23 -2.49
C MET A 688 -8.27 7.68 -2.01
N ARG A 689 -9.35 8.45 -1.96
CA ARG A 689 -9.38 9.79 -1.35
C ARG A 689 -10.66 9.96 -0.55
N PHE A 690 -10.56 10.49 0.66
CA PHE A 690 -11.74 11.01 1.35
C PHE A 690 -11.53 12.43 1.88
N VAL A 691 -12.65 13.12 2.06
CA VAL A 691 -12.75 14.37 2.83
C VAL A 691 -13.99 14.32 3.72
N MET A 692 -13.80 14.69 4.98
CA MET A 692 -14.84 14.84 5.99
C MET A 692 -14.90 16.30 6.46
N ASP A 693 -16.11 16.85 6.49
CA ASP A 693 -16.44 18.12 7.13
C ASP A 693 -17.51 17.85 8.19
N TRP A 694 -17.17 18.07 9.46
CA TRP A 694 -18.08 17.77 10.57
C TRP A 694 -19.32 18.69 10.64
N ALA A 695 -19.42 19.70 9.79
CA ALA A 695 -20.64 20.48 9.61
C ALA A 695 -21.80 19.63 9.06
N ASP A 696 -21.50 18.64 8.21
CA ASP A 696 -22.48 17.72 7.64
C ASP A 696 -21.86 16.34 7.35
N PRO A 697 -22.07 15.35 8.22
CA PRO A 697 -21.63 13.97 8.00
C PRO A 697 -22.21 13.31 6.75
N ASP A 698 -23.34 13.78 6.22
CA ASP A 698 -23.92 13.25 4.97
C ASP A 698 -23.23 13.81 3.71
N ALA A 699 -22.37 14.83 3.89
CA ALA A 699 -21.51 15.38 2.85
C ALA A 699 -20.11 14.73 2.79
N PHE A 700 -19.87 13.65 3.56
CA PHE A 700 -18.63 12.87 3.48
C PHE A 700 -18.37 12.41 2.04
N THR A 701 -17.16 12.66 1.54
CA THR A 701 -16.79 12.27 0.18
C THR A 701 -15.75 11.16 0.21
N LEU A 702 -15.92 10.13 -0.62
CA LEU A 702 -14.99 9.01 -0.75
C LEU A 702 -14.94 8.54 -2.21
N ASN A 703 -13.74 8.51 -2.79
CA ASN A 703 -13.47 8.02 -4.13
C ASN A 703 -12.43 6.89 -4.09
N LEU A 704 -12.69 5.82 -4.82
CA LEU A 704 -11.73 4.76 -5.13
C LEU A 704 -11.01 5.09 -6.44
N THR A 705 -9.81 4.52 -6.64
CA THR A 705 -9.05 4.73 -7.90
C THR A 705 -9.75 4.13 -9.12
N LEU A 706 -10.38 2.98 -8.93
CA LEU A 706 -11.23 2.29 -9.90
C LEU A 706 -12.67 2.28 -9.34
N GLY A 707 -13.42 1.19 -9.50
CA GLY A 707 -14.72 1.03 -8.86
C GLY A 707 -14.72 0.02 -7.70
N GLN A 708 -15.93 -0.31 -7.26
CA GLN A 708 -16.19 -1.19 -6.13
C GLN A 708 -15.87 -2.67 -6.42
N SER A 709 -15.93 -3.10 -7.68
CA SER A 709 -15.93 -4.51 -8.09
C SER A 709 -14.58 -4.99 -8.61
N GLY A 710 -14.19 -6.21 -8.22
CA GLY A 710 -13.10 -6.97 -8.85
C GLY A 710 -13.53 -7.74 -10.09
N HIS A 711 -14.82 -7.85 -10.36
CA HIS A 711 -15.38 -8.55 -11.51
C HIS A 711 -15.29 -7.68 -12.78
N PRO A 712 -14.58 -8.11 -13.84
CA PRO A 712 -14.36 -7.29 -15.04
C PRO A 712 -15.61 -6.88 -15.83
N LEU A 713 -16.69 -7.65 -15.70
CA LEU A 713 -17.97 -7.34 -16.36
C LEU A 713 -18.92 -6.49 -15.50
N SER A 714 -18.54 -6.16 -14.27
CA SER A 714 -19.36 -5.31 -13.42
C SER A 714 -19.34 -3.88 -13.93
N SER A 715 -20.49 -3.20 -13.88
CA SER A 715 -20.57 -1.75 -14.13
C SER A 715 -19.75 -0.93 -13.13
N HIS A 716 -19.37 -1.52 -11.99
CA HIS A 716 -18.57 -0.87 -10.96
C HIS A 716 -17.11 -1.36 -10.95
N PHE A 717 -16.59 -1.84 -12.08
CA PHE A 717 -15.18 -2.23 -12.19
C PHE A 717 -14.25 -1.00 -12.16
N ASP A 718 -14.61 0.07 -12.88
CA ASP A 718 -13.77 1.25 -13.14
C ASP A 718 -14.57 2.56 -13.18
N ASP A 719 -15.82 2.56 -12.75
CA ASP A 719 -16.76 3.67 -12.90
C ASP A 719 -16.36 4.97 -12.19
N GLN A 720 -15.48 4.89 -11.18
CA GLN A 720 -14.96 6.08 -10.49
C GLN A 720 -13.64 6.61 -11.07
N LEU A 721 -12.99 5.91 -12.01
CA LEU A 721 -11.64 6.25 -12.49
C LEU A 721 -11.53 7.68 -13.03
N THR A 722 -12.51 8.11 -13.83
CA THR A 722 -12.50 9.47 -14.40
C THR A 722 -12.64 10.52 -13.30
N ASP A 723 -13.60 10.34 -12.40
CA ASP A 723 -13.82 11.25 -11.27
C ASP A 723 -12.59 11.30 -10.35
N PHE A 724 -11.94 10.15 -10.13
CA PHE A 724 -10.75 10.04 -9.33
C PHE A 724 -9.55 10.77 -9.93
N LEU A 725 -9.33 10.67 -11.24
CA LEU A 725 -8.25 11.36 -11.94
C LEU A 725 -8.48 12.88 -12.01
N GLU A 726 -9.74 13.31 -12.11
CA GLU A 726 -10.11 14.73 -12.15
C GLU A 726 -10.32 15.35 -10.75
N GLY A 727 -10.27 14.55 -9.68
CA GLY A 727 -10.54 15.01 -8.32
C GLY A 727 -12.00 15.40 -8.06
N ARG A 728 -12.95 14.86 -8.84
CA ARG A 728 -14.39 15.08 -8.65
C ARG A 728 -14.88 14.22 -7.47
N PRO A 729 -15.47 14.83 -6.43
CA PRO A 729 -15.89 14.09 -5.24
C PRO A 729 -17.10 13.20 -5.51
N TRP A 730 -17.13 12.05 -4.84
CA TRP A 730 -18.33 11.24 -4.70
C TRP A 730 -18.85 11.27 -3.26
N ASN A 731 -20.11 11.68 -3.07
CA ASN A 731 -20.71 11.75 -1.73
C ASN A 731 -21.17 10.37 -1.27
N VAL A 732 -20.79 10.01 -0.06
CA VAL A 732 -21.09 8.75 0.62
C VAL A 732 -21.81 9.11 1.92
N PRO A 733 -23.14 9.30 1.90
CA PRO A 733 -23.88 9.74 3.07
C PRO A 733 -23.87 8.70 4.18
N PHE A 734 -24.12 9.16 5.41
CA PHE A 734 -24.03 8.36 6.62
C PHE A 734 -25.40 8.01 7.19
N THR A 735 -26.31 8.98 7.28
CA THR A 735 -27.64 8.76 7.85
C THR A 735 -28.50 7.93 6.92
N ARG A 736 -29.33 7.03 7.49
CA ARG A 736 -30.21 6.16 6.69
C ARG A 736 -31.10 6.95 5.73
N ALA A 737 -31.64 8.08 6.17
CA ALA A 737 -32.49 8.92 5.33
C ALA A 737 -31.74 9.46 4.09
N ALA A 738 -30.50 9.93 4.26
CA ALA A 738 -29.68 10.41 3.14
C ALA A 738 -29.20 9.26 2.24
N VAL A 739 -28.91 8.08 2.81
CA VAL A 739 -28.60 6.86 2.06
C VAL A 739 -29.79 6.44 1.18
N GLU A 740 -30.99 6.39 1.74
CA GLU A 740 -32.20 5.98 1.02
C GLU A 740 -32.56 6.92 -0.15
N GLN A 741 -32.23 8.22 -0.04
CA GLN A 741 -32.43 9.18 -1.12
C GLN A 741 -31.53 8.92 -2.34
N ARG A 742 -30.38 8.23 -2.15
CA ARG A 742 -29.42 7.89 -3.21
C ARG A 742 -29.45 6.41 -3.59
N ALA A 743 -30.38 5.64 -3.02
CA ALA A 743 -30.47 4.21 -3.22
C ALA A 743 -30.89 3.87 -4.66
N VAL A 744 -30.11 3.01 -5.33
CA VAL A 744 -30.46 2.48 -6.66
C VAL A 744 -30.97 1.05 -6.60
N SER A 745 -30.54 0.28 -5.59
CA SER A 745 -31.01 -1.09 -5.37
C SER A 745 -30.94 -1.46 -3.89
N LYS A 746 -31.72 -2.48 -3.54
CA LYS A 746 -31.79 -3.04 -2.19
C LYS A 746 -31.76 -4.55 -2.24
N LEU A 747 -30.87 -5.13 -1.46
CA LEU A 747 -30.70 -6.56 -1.26
C LEU A 747 -31.10 -6.91 0.18
N VAL A 748 -31.84 -7.98 0.36
CA VAL A 748 -32.12 -8.58 1.67
C VAL A 748 -31.36 -9.89 1.76
N LEU A 749 -30.62 -10.08 2.85
CA LEU A 749 -29.98 -11.34 3.18
C LEU A 749 -30.80 -12.00 4.30
N GLU A 750 -31.27 -13.23 4.11
CA GLU A 750 -32.18 -13.91 5.07
C GLU A 750 -31.90 -15.39 5.31
#